data_AF-A0A5D3YE84-F1
#
_entry.id   AF-A0A5D3YE84-F1
#
_cell.length_a   1.000
_cell.length_b   1.000
_cell.length_c   1.000
_cell.angle_alpha   90.00
_cell.angle_beta   90.00
_cell.angle_gamma   90.00
#
_symmetry.space_group_name_H-M   'P 1'
#
loop_
_entity.id
_entity.type
_entity.pdbx_description
1 polymer ?
#
loop_
_entity_poly.entity_id
_entity_poly.type
_entity_poly.pdbx_seq_one_letter_code
_entity_poly.pdbx_strand_id
1 'polypeptide(L)'
;MNILSLFRSILGERPDFLFITLKLSSICLYRSVNRRCAVKCHQGYVLEFSIKLAHFFCVCSLAFCGISVVQAGDNSCQQTGETHIWISPLNPKVDEQIKLMAVSTDGLVSELTLIDHQDQRMPLRSHRRGGPPWSLVAELAGVNEGHYRVEASRNGKLIACHALIIGESGAQKKERRAKTWNLATEAFYSAWIEALFSAPPEENLHFRSLEPVLRNNERNFLHNYLGLNEDHHLPLTPDCADLPYTLRAYFAWKVGLPISFRACGRGSAKAPPQCGTATVITEFTHGISSQTGFIKISRQLVNTVHSGSLRTGLESESTDLYPITLSRERLWPGTVYADPYGHVLVLVEWVPQIEGRPGLLLAVDAQPDNSVARKRVWEGTMLFTNNESAGPGFKAFRPLLPTSSGGLRLLSNDELIENPDFAPFSLEQDQLSADNFYAKVTKLISPAGLEPKQIYEATLDALIEQIETRVTSVDNGEAYFRKYSGSTILMPSGTAIFQTIGPWEDYSTPSRDMRLIIAINVLNGLPEKIVRYPELFVLKNQSPEEAKAGIEQYHVRRIHEHSIRYTRTDGSPWELSIAEVLARKSAYEMAYNPNDCPEIRWGAQPGTEEYSTCRRQAPAAQRAKMEQYRSWFREARRPAP
;
A
#
# COMPACT_ATOMS: atom_id res chain seq x y z
N MET A 1 31.98 27.10 30.12
CA MET A 1 32.27 28.33 30.91
C MET A 1 31.55 29.49 30.21
N ASN A 2 30.71 30.20 30.95
CA ASN A 2 29.53 30.95 30.51
C ASN A 2 29.78 32.12 29.53
N ILE A 3 29.19 32.04 28.33
CA ILE A 3 28.78 33.21 27.52
C ILE A 3 27.34 33.56 27.93
N LEU A 4 27.14 33.83 29.23
CA LEU A 4 25.84 34.10 29.83
C LEU A 4 25.86 35.33 30.75
N SER A 5 26.95 36.11 30.76
CA SER A 5 27.05 37.32 31.57
C SER A 5 27.25 38.64 30.82
N LEU A 6 27.32 38.65 29.47
CA LEU A 6 27.50 39.91 28.72
C LEU A 6 26.21 40.46 28.09
N PHE A 7 25.12 39.68 28.06
CA PHE A 7 23.87 40.09 27.40
C PHE A 7 22.79 40.66 28.35
N ARG A 8 23.14 40.97 29.60
CA ARG A 8 22.19 41.46 30.61
C ARG A 8 22.27 42.95 30.96
N SER A 9 23.02 43.76 30.22
CA SER A 9 23.20 45.19 30.55
C SER A 9 22.62 46.20 29.56
N ILE A 10 22.02 45.80 28.44
CA ILE A 10 21.52 46.77 27.44
C ILE A 10 20.20 46.31 26.82
N LEU A 11 19.18 46.03 27.62
CA LEU A 11 17.80 45.93 27.12
C LEU A 11 16.85 46.45 28.19
N GLY A 12 16.62 47.76 28.15
CA GLY A 12 15.40 48.38 28.66
C GLY A 12 14.29 48.20 27.63
N GLU A 13 13.16 47.69 28.10
CA GLU A 13 11.81 47.69 27.53
C GLU A 13 11.59 48.39 26.17
N ARG A 14 11.20 47.62 25.13
CA ARG A 14 9.90 47.72 24.41
C ARG A 14 9.85 46.82 23.15
N PRO A 15 8.65 46.38 22.71
CA PRO A 15 8.45 45.36 21.69
C PRO A 15 8.34 45.94 20.27
N ASP A 16 8.34 45.04 19.28
CA ASP A 16 8.10 45.24 17.85
C ASP A 16 9.34 45.59 17.01
N PHE A 17 10.06 44.58 16.51
CA PHE A 17 10.63 44.54 15.15
C PHE A 17 11.12 43.12 14.79
N LEU A 18 10.64 42.62 13.65
CA LEU A 18 11.03 41.35 13.03
C LEU A 18 12.40 41.54 12.32
N PHE A 19 13.46 40.87 12.78
CA PHE A 19 14.76 40.86 12.08
C PHE A 19 14.87 39.60 11.20
N ILE A 20 15.03 39.82 9.90
CA ILE A 20 15.39 38.80 8.91
C ILE A 20 16.89 38.54 9.01
N THR A 21 17.27 37.34 9.45
CA THR A 21 18.65 36.85 9.42
C THR A 21 18.94 36.18 8.08
N LEU A 22 19.66 36.87 7.19
CA LEU A 22 20.29 36.28 6.00
C LEU A 22 21.62 35.62 6.41
N LYS A 23 21.66 34.29 6.36
CA LYS A 23 22.88 33.49 6.52
C LYS A 23 23.53 33.31 5.15
N LEU A 24 24.63 34.01 4.89
CA LEU A 24 25.53 33.75 3.76
C LEU A 24 26.65 32.81 4.21
N SER A 25 26.71 31.62 3.62
CA SER A 25 27.78 30.61 3.75
C SER A 25 27.62 29.67 2.55
N SER A 26 28.59 29.32 1.71
CA SER A 26 30.04 29.55 1.66
C SER A 26 30.48 29.30 0.21
N ILE A 27 31.38 30.12 -0.35
CA ILE A 27 32.03 29.86 -1.64
C ILE A 27 33.28 29.02 -1.39
N CYS A 28 33.35 27.85 -2.02
CA CYS A 28 34.48 26.92 -1.96
C CYS A 28 35.66 27.44 -2.80
N LEU A 29 36.81 27.60 -2.15
CA LEU A 29 38.12 27.78 -2.77
C LEU A 29 38.59 26.45 -3.37
N TYR A 30 38.71 26.38 -4.70
CA TYR A 30 39.47 25.32 -5.37
C TYR A 30 40.86 25.84 -5.75
N ARG A 31 41.87 25.11 -5.26
CA ARG A 31 43.30 25.32 -5.44
C ARG A 31 43.74 24.53 -6.68
N SER A 32 44.11 25.18 -7.78
CA SER A 32 44.83 24.53 -8.88
C SER A 32 46.21 25.14 -9.05
N VAL A 33 47.23 24.32 -8.83
CA VAL A 33 48.65 24.64 -8.99
C VAL A 33 49.07 24.37 -10.44
N ASN A 34 49.99 25.20 -10.93
CA ASN A 34 50.81 25.10 -12.15
C ASN A 34 50.16 25.41 -13.51
N ARG A 35 50.51 26.57 -14.08
CA ARG A 35 51.61 26.68 -15.07
C ARG A 35 51.98 28.15 -15.31
N ARG A 36 53.29 28.38 -15.36
CA ARG A 36 53.94 29.66 -15.69
C ARG A 36 53.63 30.05 -17.13
N CYS A 37 53.30 31.32 -17.35
CA CYS A 37 53.79 32.10 -18.49
C CYS A 37 53.76 33.59 -18.11
N ALA A 38 54.93 34.20 -18.13
CA ALA A 38 55.14 35.62 -17.94
C ALA A 38 54.63 36.40 -19.17
N VAL A 39 54.22 37.66 -18.99
CA VAL A 39 54.68 38.83 -19.78
C VAL A 39 54.02 40.12 -19.24
N LYS A 40 54.92 41.01 -18.76
CA LYS A 40 54.95 42.48 -18.73
C LYS A 40 53.80 43.32 -18.13
N CYS A 41 54.16 43.97 -17.02
CA CYS A 41 53.74 45.31 -16.60
C CYS A 41 54.10 46.41 -17.63
N HIS A 42 53.25 47.42 -17.74
CA HIS A 42 53.59 48.86 -17.64
C HIS A 42 52.31 49.59 -17.17
N GLN A 43 52.32 50.23 -15.99
CA GLN A 43 52.42 51.70 -15.82
C GLN A 43 51.48 52.44 -16.78
N GLY A 44 50.38 53.05 -16.36
CA GLY A 44 50.23 53.97 -15.23
C GLY A 44 49.98 55.36 -15.82
N TYR A 45 48.93 56.06 -15.38
CA TYR A 45 48.89 57.50 -15.09
C TYR A 45 47.45 57.90 -14.76
N VAL A 46 47.28 58.40 -13.54
CA VAL A 46 46.12 59.12 -13.04
C VAL A 46 46.27 60.58 -13.46
N LEU A 47 45.17 61.23 -13.87
CA LEU A 47 45.00 62.67 -13.70
C LEU A 47 43.51 63.00 -13.54
N GLU A 48 43.21 63.53 -12.35
CA GLU A 48 41.96 64.17 -11.94
C GLU A 48 41.67 65.41 -12.81
N PHE A 49 40.39 65.82 -12.92
CA PHE A 49 39.90 67.12 -12.42
C PHE A 49 38.37 67.27 -12.58
N SER A 50 37.71 67.44 -11.43
CA SER A 50 36.71 68.47 -11.05
C SER A 50 35.53 68.81 -11.99
N ILE A 51 34.28 68.47 -11.63
CA ILE A 51 33.32 69.20 -10.77
C ILE A 51 32.39 70.19 -11.54
N LYS A 52 31.09 69.84 -11.51
CA LYS A 52 29.85 70.66 -11.53
C LYS A 52 29.50 71.48 -12.78
N LEU A 53 28.29 71.23 -13.30
CA LEU A 53 27.20 72.20 -13.20
C LEU A 53 25.84 71.49 -13.31
N ALA A 54 24.87 71.95 -12.52
CA ALA A 54 23.52 71.43 -12.44
C ALA A 54 22.50 72.56 -12.65
N HIS A 55 21.34 72.17 -13.20
CA HIS A 55 20.00 72.80 -13.17
C HIS A 55 19.52 73.73 -14.32
N PHE A 56 18.25 73.45 -14.69
CA PHE A 56 17.21 74.18 -15.45
C PHE A 56 17.03 73.74 -16.92
N PHE A 57 15.86 73.38 -17.48
CA PHE A 57 14.41 73.60 -17.23
C PHE A 57 13.63 72.36 -17.77
N CYS A 58 12.73 71.71 -17.02
CA CYS A 58 11.25 71.76 -17.07
C CYS A 58 10.51 71.53 -18.43
N VAL A 59 9.71 70.46 -18.45
CA VAL A 59 8.40 70.22 -19.14
C VAL A 59 8.37 70.03 -20.68
N CYS A 60 8.13 68.78 -21.10
CA CYS A 60 7.20 68.44 -22.18
C CYS A 60 6.59 67.03 -21.95
N SER A 61 5.32 67.05 -21.53
CA SER A 61 4.21 66.10 -21.69
C SER A 61 4.51 64.72 -22.31
N LEU A 62 4.29 63.61 -21.59
CA LEU A 62 2.99 62.92 -21.41
C LEU A 62 2.20 62.74 -22.72
N ALA A 63 2.52 61.69 -23.48
CA ALA A 63 1.58 60.88 -24.25
C ALA A 63 2.35 59.73 -24.94
N PHE A 64 2.58 58.62 -24.23
CA PHE A 64 2.77 57.35 -24.92
C PHE A 64 1.91 56.30 -24.22
N CYS A 65 1.02 55.73 -25.01
CA CYS A 65 0.00 54.77 -24.64
C CYS A 65 0.52 53.71 -23.67
N GLY A 66 -0.34 53.37 -22.71
CA GLY A 66 -0.26 52.12 -21.99
C GLY A 66 -0.28 50.97 -22.98
N ILE A 67 0.89 50.42 -23.26
CA ILE A 67 1.03 49.01 -23.48
C ILE A 67 1.39 48.49 -22.09
N SER A 68 0.38 48.03 -21.35
CA SER A 68 0.63 47.02 -20.34
C SER A 68 1.26 45.87 -21.11
N VAL A 69 2.60 45.82 -21.12
CA VAL A 69 3.29 44.58 -21.38
C VAL A 69 2.87 43.69 -20.22
N VAL A 70 1.80 42.94 -20.45
CA VAL A 70 1.60 41.67 -19.77
C VAL A 70 2.89 40.93 -20.07
N GLN A 71 3.84 40.98 -19.14
CA GLN A 71 4.85 39.94 -19.06
C GLN A 71 4.03 38.67 -18.89
N ALA A 72 3.76 37.99 -20.01
CA ALA A 72 3.58 36.57 -20.02
C ALA A 72 4.82 36.03 -19.32
N GLY A 73 4.68 35.82 -18.01
CA GLY A 73 5.71 35.18 -17.23
C GLY A 73 5.86 33.81 -17.85
N ASP A 74 6.92 33.66 -18.64
CA ASP A 74 7.46 32.38 -19.07
C ASP A 74 8.03 31.70 -17.81
N ASN A 75 7.15 31.44 -16.85
CA ASN A 75 7.43 30.60 -15.70
C ASN A 75 7.52 29.21 -16.29
N SER A 76 8.76 28.79 -16.58
CA SER A 76 9.06 27.44 -17.03
C SER A 76 8.20 26.46 -16.23
N CYS A 77 7.34 25.72 -16.92
CA CYS A 77 6.41 24.78 -16.33
C CYS A 77 7.21 23.70 -15.59
N GLN A 78 7.35 23.85 -14.27
CA GLN A 78 8.18 22.97 -13.45
C GLN A 78 7.30 22.13 -12.54
N GLN A 79 7.58 20.83 -12.52
CA GLN A 79 7.16 19.96 -11.44
C GLN A 79 8.08 20.19 -10.24
N THR A 80 7.50 20.30 -9.05
CA THR A 80 8.27 20.39 -7.80
C THR A 80 8.45 18.97 -7.24
N GLY A 81 9.54 18.70 -6.52
CA GLY A 81 9.80 17.35 -5.98
C GLY A 81 8.70 16.84 -5.04
N GLU A 82 7.89 17.74 -4.49
CA GLU A 82 6.80 17.44 -3.56
C GLU A 82 5.47 17.17 -4.27
N THR A 83 5.28 17.65 -5.51
CA THR A 83 4.04 17.42 -6.28
C THR A 83 4.32 17.22 -7.76
N HIS A 84 3.84 16.10 -8.30
CA HIS A 84 4.01 15.71 -9.70
C HIS A 84 2.67 15.41 -10.37
N ILE A 85 2.57 15.73 -11.65
CA ILE A 85 1.41 15.45 -12.50
C ILE A 85 1.78 14.33 -13.48
N TRP A 86 0.97 13.30 -13.54
CA TRP A 86 1.12 12.14 -14.42
C TRP A 86 -0.01 12.12 -15.44
N ILE A 87 0.30 11.68 -16.65
CA ILE A 87 -0.60 11.68 -17.80
C ILE A 87 -0.67 10.26 -18.36
N SER A 88 -1.87 9.79 -18.68
CA SER A 88 -2.13 8.51 -19.34
C SER A 88 -3.14 8.70 -20.47
N PRO A 89 -2.95 8.13 -21.68
CA PRO A 89 -1.80 7.32 -22.08
C PRO A 89 -0.51 8.15 -22.25
N LEU A 90 0.62 7.48 -22.39
CA LEU A 90 1.94 8.10 -22.56
C LEU A 90 2.02 9.02 -23.79
N ASN A 91 1.29 8.71 -24.85
CA ASN A 91 1.20 9.55 -26.04
C ASN A 91 -0.29 9.82 -26.33
N PRO A 92 -0.87 10.86 -25.72
CA PRO A 92 -2.26 11.24 -25.95
C PRO A 92 -2.55 11.54 -27.42
N LYS A 93 -3.62 10.94 -27.97
CA LYS A 93 -4.11 11.24 -29.31
C LYS A 93 -5.43 12.01 -29.27
N VAL A 94 -5.76 12.63 -30.40
CA VAL A 94 -7.07 13.24 -30.62
C VAL A 94 -8.15 12.18 -30.40
N ASP A 95 -9.24 12.57 -29.73
CA ASP A 95 -10.41 11.73 -29.41
C ASP A 95 -10.14 10.53 -28.49
N GLU A 96 -8.93 10.34 -27.96
CA GLU A 96 -8.66 9.37 -26.89
C GLU A 96 -8.98 9.96 -25.50
N GLN A 97 -9.41 9.10 -24.57
CA GLN A 97 -9.58 9.49 -23.17
C GLN A 97 -8.20 9.72 -22.54
N ILE A 98 -8.00 10.87 -21.91
CA ILE A 98 -6.76 11.23 -21.22
C ILE A 98 -7.05 11.31 -19.72
N LYS A 99 -6.25 10.61 -18.93
CA LYS A 99 -6.32 10.65 -17.47
C LYS A 99 -5.14 11.48 -16.95
N LEU A 100 -5.44 12.34 -16.00
CA LEU A 100 -4.49 13.17 -15.29
C LEU A 100 -4.50 12.78 -13.82
N MET A 101 -3.34 12.63 -13.21
CA MET A 101 -3.20 12.38 -11.78
C MET A 101 -2.14 13.30 -11.20
N ALA A 102 -2.54 14.25 -10.36
CA ALA A 102 -1.60 14.95 -9.50
C ALA A 102 -1.39 14.15 -8.22
N VAL A 103 -0.14 13.95 -7.83
CA VAL A 103 0.25 13.27 -6.59
C VAL A 103 1.17 14.18 -5.81
N SER A 104 0.89 14.37 -4.52
CA SER A 104 1.65 15.23 -3.61
C SER A 104 2.01 14.50 -2.33
N THR A 105 3.22 14.73 -1.82
CA THR A 105 3.73 14.13 -0.57
C THR A 105 3.75 15.09 0.61
N ASP A 106 3.51 16.38 0.37
CA ASP A 106 3.59 17.46 1.37
C ASP A 106 2.22 18.08 1.71
N GLY A 107 1.16 17.77 0.96
CA GLY A 107 -0.20 18.16 1.33
C GLY A 107 -1.26 17.93 0.26
N LEU A 108 -2.49 18.30 0.58
CA LEU A 108 -3.64 18.12 -0.32
C LEU A 108 -3.49 18.93 -1.63
N VAL A 109 -3.80 18.30 -2.76
CA VAL A 109 -4.02 18.98 -4.04
C VAL A 109 -5.48 19.41 -4.11
N SER A 110 -5.72 20.70 -4.36
CA SER A 110 -7.06 21.29 -4.32
C SER A 110 -7.79 21.20 -5.66
N GLU A 111 -7.09 21.50 -6.74
CA GLU A 111 -7.67 21.64 -8.08
C GLU A 111 -6.66 21.26 -9.16
N LEU A 112 -7.17 20.72 -10.27
CA LEU A 112 -6.47 20.58 -11.55
C LEU A 112 -7.09 21.54 -12.57
N THR A 113 -6.27 22.28 -13.30
CA THR A 113 -6.69 23.19 -14.36
C THR A 113 -5.96 22.86 -15.65
N LEU A 114 -6.68 22.76 -16.75
CA LEU A 114 -6.11 22.69 -18.10
C LEU A 114 -6.03 24.12 -18.67
N ILE A 115 -4.91 24.46 -19.26
CA ILE A 115 -4.67 25.75 -19.91
C ILE A 115 -4.29 25.49 -21.36
N ASP A 116 -4.98 26.13 -22.28
CA ASP A 116 -4.68 26.00 -23.71
C ASP A 116 -3.63 27.02 -24.19
N HIS A 117 -3.33 26.98 -25.49
CA HIS A 117 -2.40 27.90 -26.14
C HIS A 117 -2.84 29.37 -26.16
N GLN A 118 -4.10 29.67 -25.79
CA GLN A 118 -4.66 31.02 -25.70
C GLN A 118 -4.70 31.50 -24.23
N ASP A 119 -4.05 30.76 -23.32
CA ASP A 119 -4.11 30.95 -21.87
C ASP A 119 -5.54 30.84 -21.29
N GLN A 120 -6.47 30.19 -22.02
CA GLN A 120 -7.80 29.90 -21.50
C GLN A 120 -7.72 28.83 -20.42
N ARG A 121 -8.18 29.15 -19.21
CA ARG A 121 -8.16 28.26 -18.04
C ARG A 121 -9.46 27.48 -17.95
N MET A 122 -9.35 26.16 -17.88
CA MET A 122 -10.47 25.22 -17.76
C MET A 122 -10.27 24.37 -16.50
N PRO A 123 -10.97 24.69 -15.39
CA PRO A 123 -11.01 23.83 -14.21
C PRO A 123 -11.51 22.44 -14.55
N LEU A 124 -10.80 21.42 -14.08
CA LEU A 124 -11.14 20.03 -14.39
C LEU A 124 -11.99 19.43 -13.28
N ARG A 125 -13.01 18.67 -13.69
CA ARG A 125 -13.78 17.85 -12.74
C ARG A 125 -12.88 16.71 -12.26
N SER A 126 -12.41 16.84 -11.02
CA SER A 126 -11.50 15.88 -10.41
C SER A 126 -12.13 15.14 -9.25
N HIS A 127 -11.71 13.90 -9.05
CA HIS A 127 -11.99 13.13 -7.84
C HIS A 127 -10.74 13.08 -6.97
N ARG A 128 -10.93 13.38 -5.68
CA ARG A 128 -9.88 13.41 -4.67
C ARG A 128 -9.79 12.04 -3.99
N ARG A 129 -8.58 11.61 -3.67
CA ARG A 129 -8.34 10.44 -2.83
C ARG A 129 -7.64 10.82 -1.52
N GLY A 130 -7.43 9.83 -0.66
CA GLY A 130 -6.85 10.02 0.67
C GLY A 130 -5.39 10.46 0.61
N GLY A 131 -4.70 10.37 1.75
CA GLY A 131 -3.26 10.56 1.82
C GLY A 131 -2.70 10.52 3.24
N PRO A 132 -1.38 10.67 3.38
CA PRO A 132 -0.37 10.75 2.29
C PRO A 132 -0.12 9.39 1.56
N PRO A 133 0.37 9.41 0.31
CA PRO A 133 0.46 10.61 -0.55
C PRO A 133 -0.94 11.03 -0.98
N TRP A 134 -1.14 12.33 -1.19
CA TRP A 134 -2.43 12.87 -1.63
C TRP A 134 -2.54 12.83 -3.14
N SER A 135 -3.65 12.32 -3.67
CA SER A 135 -3.88 12.31 -5.12
C SER A 135 -5.19 12.98 -5.54
N LEU A 136 -5.15 13.60 -6.71
CA LEU A 136 -6.27 14.23 -7.38
C LEU A 136 -6.27 13.79 -8.84
N VAL A 137 -7.35 13.16 -9.28
CA VAL A 137 -7.44 12.55 -10.60
C VAL A 137 -8.55 13.21 -11.41
N ALA A 138 -8.27 13.52 -12.67
CA ALA A 138 -9.24 14.07 -13.61
C ALA A 138 -9.17 13.31 -14.94
N GLU A 139 -10.28 13.35 -15.68
CA GLU A 139 -10.37 12.78 -17.02
C GLU A 139 -10.72 13.86 -18.04
N LEU A 140 -10.13 13.76 -19.22
CA LEU A 140 -10.36 14.62 -20.36
C LEU A 140 -10.79 13.75 -21.54
N ALA A 141 -11.74 14.25 -22.33
CA ALA A 141 -12.18 13.64 -23.57
C ALA A 141 -12.50 14.73 -24.59
N GLY A 142 -12.36 14.42 -25.88
CA GLY A 142 -12.67 15.35 -26.97
C GLY A 142 -11.78 16.60 -27.00
N VAL A 143 -10.51 16.46 -26.58
CA VAL A 143 -9.54 17.57 -26.62
C VAL A 143 -8.86 17.59 -27.98
N ASN A 144 -8.85 18.75 -28.62
CA ASN A 144 -8.24 18.94 -29.94
C ASN A 144 -6.71 18.79 -29.88
N GLU A 145 -6.11 18.47 -31.02
CA GLU A 145 -4.66 18.53 -31.21
C GLU A 145 -4.11 19.90 -30.80
N GLY A 146 -2.96 19.89 -30.11
CA GLY A 146 -2.29 21.11 -29.68
C GLY A 146 -1.46 20.98 -28.42
N HIS A 147 -0.93 22.12 -27.99
CA HIS A 147 -0.15 22.27 -26.76
C HIS A 147 -1.04 22.83 -25.64
N TYR A 148 -0.97 22.17 -24.50
CA TYR A 148 -1.69 22.52 -23.30
C TYR A 148 -0.73 22.50 -22.11
N ARG A 149 -1.17 23.10 -21.01
CA ARG A 149 -0.50 23.07 -19.72
C ARG A 149 -1.49 22.62 -18.66
N VAL A 150 -1.10 21.63 -17.87
CA VAL A 150 -1.87 21.19 -16.71
C VAL A 150 -1.25 21.80 -15.47
N GLU A 151 -2.05 22.51 -14.70
CA GLU A 151 -1.66 23.11 -13.42
C GLU A 151 -2.36 22.41 -12.27
N ALA A 152 -1.60 22.04 -11.24
CA ALA A 152 -2.11 21.61 -9.96
C ALA A 152 -1.98 22.76 -8.95
N SER A 153 -3.06 23.05 -8.23
CA SER A 153 -3.09 24.12 -7.24
C SER A 153 -3.45 23.62 -5.84
N ARG A 154 -2.95 24.32 -4.82
CA ARG A 154 -3.34 24.15 -3.42
C ARG A 154 -3.79 25.50 -2.89
N ASN A 155 -5.05 25.61 -2.48
CA ASN A 155 -5.63 26.86 -1.98
C ASN A 155 -5.37 28.06 -2.91
N GLY A 156 -5.52 27.87 -4.23
CA GLY A 156 -5.28 28.90 -5.24
C GLY A 156 -3.81 29.18 -5.59
N LYS A 157 -2.85 28.57 -4.90
CA LYS A 157 -1.42 28.65 -5.24
C LYS A 157 -1.01 27.51 -6.16
N LEU A 158 -0.32 27.83 -7.27
CA LEU A 158 0.29 26.83 -8.15
C LEU A 158 1.36 26.04 -7.38
N ILE A 159 1.27 24.70 -7.39
CA ILE A 159 2.22 23.80 -6.73
C ILE A 159 2.95 22.85 -7.69
N ALA A 160 2.34 22.56 -8.85
CA ALA A 160 3.00 21.82 -9.92
C ALA A 160 2.41 22.19 -11.28
N CYS A 161 3.23 22.05 -12.31
CA CYS A 161 2.87 22.29 -13.69
C CYS A 161 3.43 21.18 -14.58
N HIS A 162 2.67 20.75 -15.59
CA HIS A 162 3.17 19.84 -16.62
C HIS A 162 2.66 20.21 -18.02
N ALA A 163 3.53 20.13 -19.02
CA ALA A 163 3.14 20.32 -20.42
C ALA A 163 2.38 19.09 -20.94
N LEU A 164 1.29 19.30 -21.68
CA LEU A 164 0.51 18.26 -22.31
C LEU A 164 0.48 18.54 -23.81
N ILE A 165 0.88 17.55 -24.61
CA ILE A 165 0.87 17.65 -26.07
C ILE A 165 -0.04 16.53 -26.59
N ILE A 166 -1.03 16.89 -27.40
CA ILE A 166 -2.00 15.95 -27.98
C ILE A 166 -1.80 15.94 -29.49
N GLY A 167 -1.75 14.76 -30.10
CA GLY A 167 -1.71 14.58 -31.57
C GLY A 167 -0.31 14.51 -32.20
N GLU A 168 0.69 15.20 -31.62
CA GLU A 168 2.07 15.12 -32.13
C GLU A 168 2.76 13.78 -31.80
N SER A 169 2.99 12.97 -32.83
CA SER A 169 3.64 11.66 -32.68
C SER A 169 5.06 11.76 -32.12
N GLY A 170 5.23 11.36 -30.85
CA GLY A 170 6.53 11.20 -30.21
C GLY A 170 7.07 12.41 -29.44
N ALA A 171 6.27 13.46 -29.24
CA ALA A 171 6.70 14.64 -28.46
C ALA A 171 7.02 14.28 -26.99
N GLN A 172 6.19 13.44 -26.35
CA GLN A 172 6.46 12.94 -24.99
C GLN A 172 7.61 11.91 -24.92
N LYS A 173 8.09 11.35 -26.05
CA LYS A 173 9.24 10.43 -26.05
C LYS A 173 10.56 11.12 -25.70
N LYS A 174 10.68 12.44 -25.89
CA LYS A 174 11.92 13.19 -25.64
C LYS A 174 12.24 13.36 -24.14
N GLU A 175 11.25 13.26 -23.26
CA GLU A 175 11.44 13.30 -21.80
C GLU A 175 11.79 11.94 -21.17
N ARG A 176 12.05 10.89 -21.98
CA ARG A 176 12.52 9.58 -21.51
C ARG A 176 13.93 9.63 -20.94
N ARG A 177 14.11 10.26 -19.78
CA ARG A 177 15.12 9.80 -18.82
C ARG A 177 14.63 8.46 -18.26
N ALA A 178 15.54 7.50 -18.14
CA ALA A 178 15.26 6.30 -17.34
C ALA A 178 14.78 6.77 -15.97
N LYS A 179 13.54 6.44 -15.61
CA LYS A 179 13.01 6.80 -14.30
C LYS A 179 13.75 5.95 -13.28
N THR A 180 14.11 6.55 -12.17
CA THR A 180 14.66 5.83 -11.02
C THR A 180 13.57 5.78 -9.96
N TRP A 181 13.61 4.78 -9.09
CA TRP A 181 12.84 4.84 -7.86
C TRP A 181 13.31 6.07 -7.05
N ASN A 182 12.37 6.89 -6.62
CA ASN A 182 12.54 8.11 -5.82
C ASN A 182 11.19 8.48 -5.20
N LEU A 183 11.13 9.56 -4.41
CA LEU A 183 9.90 9.95 -3.71
C LEU A 183 8.68 10.07 -4.64
N ALA A 184 8.83 10.74 -5.79
CA ALA A 184 7.76 10.99 -6.74
C ALA A 184 7.22 9.69 -7.37
N THR A 185 8.10 8.75 -7.71
CA THR A 185 7.71 7.48 -8.33
C THR A 185 7.14 6.48 -7.32
N GLU A 186 7.62 6.48 -6.07
CA GLU A 186 7.01 5.72 -4.97
C GLU A 186 5.62 6.27 -4.62
N ALA A 187 5.47 7.60 -4.55
CA ALA A 187 4.18 8.23 -4.33
C ALA A 187 3.19 7.95 -5.47
N PHE A 188 3.66 7.95 -6.73
CA PHE A 188 2.84 7.58 -7.87
C PHE A 188 2.44 6.10 -7.86
N TYR A 189 3.36 5.20 -7.50
CA TYR A 189 3.04 3.78 -7.30
C TYR A 189 1.92 3.62 -6.26
N SER A 190 2.03 4.34 -5.15
CA SER A 190 1.01 4.32 -4.09
C SER A 190 -0.35 4.82 -4.55
N ALA A 191 -0.41 6.00 -5.17
CA ALA A 191 -1.66 6.57 -5.70
C ALA A 191 -2.28 5.68 -6.79
N TRP A 192 -1.45 5.00 -7.60
CA TRP A 192 -1.92 4.03 -8.58
C TRP A 192 -2.55 2.80 -7.91
N ILE A 193 -1.94 2.24 -6.85
CA ILE A 193 -2.52 1.12 -6.09
C ILE A 193 -3.87 1.51 -5.49
N GLU A 194 -3.96 2.70 -4.88
CA GLU A 194 -5.22 3.22 -4.30
C GLU A 194 -6.32 3.35 -5.38
N ALA A 195 -5.97 3.88 -6.56
CA ALA A 195 -6.92 3.99 -7.67
C ALA A 195 -7.35 2.62 -8.22
N LEU A 196 -6.40 1.68 -8.34
CA LEU A 196 -6.61 0.36 -8.94
C LEU A 196 -7.67 -0.47 -8.18
N PHE A 197 -7.68 -0.37 -6.86
CA PHE A 197 -8.60 -1.11 -5.97
C PHE A 197 -9.68 -0.23 -5.35
N SER A 198 -9.92 0.94 -5.94
CA SER A 198 -10.94 1.88 -5.50
C SER A 198 -12.35 1.31 -5.62
N ALA A 199 -13.08 1.32 -4.52
CA ALA A 199 -14.53 1.11 -4.47
C ALA A 199 -15.08 1.67 -3.15
N PRO A 200 -16.38 1.96 -3.03
CA PRO A 200 -17.00 2.28 -1.74
C PRO A 200 -16.54 1.29 -0.66
N PRO A 201 -16.15 1.72 0.56
CA PRO A 201 -15.55 0.83 1.56
C PRO A 201 -16.42 -0.38 1.94
N GLU A 202 -17.74 -0.21 1.85
CA GLU A 202 -18.76 -1.23 2.12
C GLU A 202 -18.88 -2.28 0.99
N GLU A 203 -18.30 -2.01 -0.19
CA GLU A 203 -18.35 -2.93 -1.32
C GLU A 203 -17.30 -4.04 -1.18
N ASN A 204 -17.75 -5.29 -1.24
CA ASN A 204 -16.88 -6.46 -1.26
C ASN A 204 -16.28 -6.67 -2.67
N LEU A 205 -15.08 -6.14 -2.88
CA LEU A 205 -14.32 -6.41 -4.10
C LEU A 205 -13.72 -7.82 -4.04
N HIS A 206 -14.22 -8.69 -4.93
CA HIS A 206 -13.71 -10.04 -5.11
C HIS A 206 -13.63 -10.39 -6.60
N PHE A 207 -12.44 -10.76 -7.06
CA PHE A 207 -12.16 -11.12 -8.44
C PHE A 207 -11.62 -12.54 -8.52
N ARG A 208 -11.87 -13.25 -9.62
CA ARG A 208 -11.32 -14.60 -9.84
C ARG A 208 -9.82 -14.62 -10.15
N SER A 209 -9.28 -13.47 -10.56
CA SER A 209 -7.86 -13.26 -10.87
C SER A 209 -7.53 -11.76 -10.82
N LEU A 210 -6.26 -11.41 -11.02
CA LEU A 210 -5.84 -10.01 -11.14
C LEU A 210 -6.22 -9.39 -12.49
N GLU A 211 -6.51 -10.20 -13.52
CA GLU A 211 -6.78 -9.71 -14.88
C GLU A 211 -7.94 -8.71 -14.98
N PRO A 212 -9.14 -8.96 -14.38
CA PRO A 212 -10.25 -8.02 -14.47
C PRO A 212 -9.94 -6.68 -13.78
N VAL A 213 -9.05 -6.69 -12.78
CA VAL A 213 -8.61 -5.49 -12.08
C VAL A 213 -7.75 -4.64 -13.02
N LEU A 214 -6.77 -5.26 -13.69
CA LEU A 214 -5.87 -4.55 -14.61
C LEU A 214 -6.55 -4.13 -15.92
N ARG A 215 -7.57 -4.85 -16.38
CA ARG A 215 -8.35 -4.49 -17.58
C ARG A 215 -9.41 -3.42 -17.32
N ASN A 216 -9.68 -3.07 -16.07
CA ASN A 216 -10.66 -2.05 -15.75
C ASN A 216 -10.09 -0.66 -16.10
N ASN A 217 -10.55 -0.09 -17.22
CA ASN A 217 -10.11 1.23 -17.67
C ASN A 217 -10.46 2.35 -16.67
N GLU A 218 -11.57 2.26 -15.95
CA GLU A 218 -11.98 3.31 -15.00
C GLU A 218 -11.04 3.38 -13.78
N ARG A 219 -10.61 2.23 -13.25
CA ARG A 219 -9.78 2.15 -12.04
C ARG A 219 -8.29 2.11 -12.32
N ASN A 220 -7.87 1.44 -13.40
CA ASN A 220 -6.46 1.33 -13.74
C ASN A 220 -6.01 2.57 -14.55
N PHE A 221 -5.41 3.53 -13.86
CA PHE A 221 -4.81 4.72 -14.48
C PHE A 221 -3.82 4.36 -15.60
N LEU A 222 -3.11 3.23 -15.46
CA LEU A 222 -2.10 2.75 -16.40
C LEU A 222 -2.65 1.73 -17.43
N HIS A 223 -3.97 1.61 -17.54
CA HIS A 223 -4.61 0.82 -18.59
C HIS A 223 -4.31 1.41 -19.97
N ASN A 224 -3.82 0.58 -20.88
CA ASN A 224 -3.37 0.94 -22.24
C ASN A 224 -2.41 2.15 -22.27
N TYR A 225 -1.64 2.33 -21.20
CA TYR A 225 -0.72 3.47 -21.04
C TYR A 225 0.30 3.57 -22.19
N LEU A 226 0.76 2.43 -22.75
CA LEU A 226 1.72 2.41 -23.85
C LEU A 226 1.05 2.62 -25.21
N GLY A 227 -0.29 2.60 -25.27
CA GLY A 227 -1.08 2.73 -26.49
C GLY A 227 -0.98 1.50 -27.41
N LEU A 228 -0.68 0.33 -26.87
CA LEU A 228 -0.43 -0.92 -27.61
C LEU A 228 -1.52 -1.98 -27.40
N ASN A 229 -2.62 -1.62 -26.73
CA ASN A 229 -3.63 -2.54 -26.23
C ASN A 229 -3.03 -3.63 -25.31
N GLU A 230 -1.99 -3.25 -24.54
CA GLU A 230 -1.10 -4.19 -23.89
C GLU A 230 -1.69 -4.92 -22.68
N ASP A 231 -2.84 -4.48 -22.17
CA ASP A 231 -3.50 -5.08 -20.99
C ASP A 231 -4.58 -6.12 -21.35
N HIS A 232 -5.02 -6.15 -22.61
CA HIS A 232 -6.13 -6.99 -23.03
C HIS A 232 -5.83 -8.50 -22.88
N HIS A 233 -4.56 -8.91 -22.99
CA HIS A 233 -4.14 -10.31 -22.95
C HIS A 233 -2.97 -10.56 -21.99
N LEU A 234 -3.06 -10.07 -20.75
CA LEU A 234 -2.09 -10.37 -19.69
C LEU A 234 -2.61 -11.48 -18.77
N PRO A 235 -2.06 -12.71 -18.85
CA PRO A 235 -2.47 -13.82 -17.98
C PRO A 235 -1.77 -13.71 -16.62
N LEU A 236 -2.24 -12.78 -15.78
CA LEU A 236 -1.68 -12.55 -14.44
C LEU A 236 -2.57 -13.18 -13.38
N THR A 237 -2.07 -14.28 -12.81
CA THR A 237 -2.73 -15.10 -11.79
C THR A 237 -1.82 -15.27 -10.58
N PRO A 238 -1.51 -14.19 -9.85
CA PRO A 238 -0.68 -14.28 -8.65
C PRO A 238 -1.43 -14.97 -7.50
N ASP A 239 -0.67 -15.57 -6.58
CA ASP A 239 -1.07 -15.89 -5.22
C ASP A 239 -0.70 -14.76 -4.23
N CYS A 240 -0.92 -14.95 -2.93
CA CYS A 240 -0.62 -13.90 -1.94
C CYS A 240 0.85 -13.42 -1.97
N ALA A 241 1.80 -14.30 -2.24
CA ALA A 241 3.21 -14.02 -2.10
C ALA A 241 3.81 -13.28 -3.30
N ASP A 242 3.35 -13.59 -4.51
CA ASP A 242 3.83 -12.95 -5.74
C ASP A 242 2.95 -11.75 -6.16
N LEU A 243 1.76 -11.54 -5.57
CA LEU A 243 0.91 -10.38 -5.85
C LEU A 243 1.65 -9.03 -5.67
N PRO A 244 2.37 -8.75 -4.56
CA PRO A 244 3.07 -7.48 -4.40
C PRO A 244 4.13 -7.25 -5.49
N TYR A 245 4.87 -8.31 -5.84
CA TYR A 245 5.88 -8.26 -6.88
C TYR A 245 5.28 -8.10 -8.27
N THR A 246 4.14 -8.75 -8.54
CA THR A 246 3.41 -8.65 -9.81
C THR A 246 2.88 -7.23 -10.02
N LEU A 247 2.29 -6.62 -8.98
CA LEU A 247 1.84 -5.22 -9.02
C LEU A 247 3.01 -4.26 -9.26
N ARG A 248 4.12 -4.44 -8.52
CA ARG A 248 5.33 -3.63 -8.67
C ARG A 248 5.95 -3.77 -10.06
N ALA A 249 6.02 -4.98 -10.60
CA ALA A 249 6.55 -5.27 -11.94
C ALA A 249 5.66 -4.70 -13.04
N TYR A 250 4.33 -4.81 -12.92
CA TYR A 250 3.38 -4.22 -13.86
C TYR A 250 3.55 -2.69 -13.89
N PHE A 251 3.57 -2.04 -12.72
CA PHE A 251 3.80 -0.60 -12.65
C PHE A 251 5.14 -0.21 -13.28
N ALA A 252 6.22 -0.89 -12.90
CA ALA A 252 7.56 -0.61 -13.40
C ALA A 252 7.68 -0.78 -14.92
N TRP A 253 7.03 -1.80 -15.49
CA TRP A 253 6.95 -2.00 -16.94
C TRP A 253 6.25 -0.83 -17.64
N LYS A 254 5.13 -0.36 -17.09
CA LYS A 254 4.35 0.74 -17.66
C LYS A 254 5.09 2.06 -17.62
N VAL A 255 5.76 2.37 -16.52
CA VAL A 255 6.39 3.69 -16.32
C VAL A 255 7.89 3.72 -16.61
N GLY A 256 8.51 2.57 -16.92
CA GLY A 256 9.91 2.46 -17.32
C GLY A 256 10.90 2.48 -16.16
N LEU A 257 10.62 1.72 -15.09
CA LEU A 257 11.46 1.57 -13.90
C LEU A 257 12.15 0.20 -13.88
N PRO A 258 13.36 0.08 -13.29
CA PRO A 258 13.98 -1.22 -13.06
C PRO A 258 13.30 -1.93 -11.88
N ILE A 259 13.40 -3.26 -11.84
CA ILE A 259 12.97 -4.07 -10.68
C ILE A 259 14.06 -5.04 -10.28
N SER A 260 13.96 -5.56 -9.05
CA SER A 260 14.77 -6.69 -8.61
C SER A 260 13.96 -7.64 -7.74
N PHE A 261 14.36 -8.90 -7.74
CA PHE A 261 13.82 -9.92 -6.85
C PHE A 261 14.89 -10.99 -6.57
N ARG A 262 14.75 -11.70 -5.45
CA ARG A 262 15.67 -12.75 -5.02
C ARG A 262 15.00 -14.11 -4.93
N ALA A 263 15.77 -15.15 -5.25
CA ALA A 263 15.46 -16.50 -4.82
C ALA A 263 15.77 -16.63 -3.33
N CYS A 264 14.83 -17.16 -2.56
CA CYS A 264 14.95 -17.29 -1.11
C CYS A 264 14.65 -18.73 -0.64
N GLY A 265 15.12 -19.07 0.56
CA GLY A 265 14.71 -20.29 1.24
C GLY A 265 13.37 -20.13 1.97
N ARG A 266 12.89 -21.22 2.59
CA ARG A 266 11.67 -21.20 3.43
C ARG A 266 11.96 -20.92 4.92
N GLY A 267 13.22 -20.76 5.33
CA GLY A 267 13.58 -20.64 6.75
C GLY A 267 13.28 -21.93 7.53
N SER A 268 13.20 -21.82 8.86
CA SER A 268 12.91 -22.93 9.78
C SER A 268 12.23 -22.40 11.05
N ALA A 269 11.87 -23.29 11.98
CA ALA A 269 11.37 -22.91 13.30
C ALA A 269 12.25 -21.93 14.10
N LYS A 270 13.55 -21.89 13.82
CA LYS A 270 14.54 -21.13 14.60
C LYS A 270 15.34 -20.14 13.77
N ALA A 271 14.99 -19.97 12.50
CA ALA A 271 15.70 -19.04 11.62
C ALA A 271 14.79 -18.53 10.49
N PRO A 272 14.81 -17.23 10.19
CA PRO A 272 14.06 -16.69 9.08
C PRO A 272 14.63 -17.15 7.73
N PRO A 273 13.86 -17.06 6.64
CA PRO A 273 14.34 -17.20 5.27
C PRO A 273 15.61 -16.38 4.99
N GLN A 274 16.51 -16.98 4.23
CA GLN A 274 17.69 -16.31 3.66
C GLN A 274 17.56 -16.28 2.15
N CYS A 275 18.05 -15.21 1.53
CA CYS A 275 17.97 -15.01 0.09
C CYS A 275 19.36 -14.98 -0.56
N GLY A 276 19.42 -15.44 -1.81
CA GLY A 276 20.59 -15.33 -2.66
C GLY A 276 20.76 -13.93 -3.26
N THR A 277 21.61 -13.85 -4.29
CA THR A 277 21.86 -12.61 -5.04
C THR A 277 20.60 -12.10 -5.74
N ALA A 278 20.42 -10.79 -5.76
CA ALA A 278 19.31 -10.15 -6.48
C ALA A 278 19.44 -10.35 -7.99
N THR A 279 18.35 -10.79 -8.62
CA THR A 279 18.15 -10.68 -10.06
C THR A 279 17.67 -9.27 -10.36
N VAL A 280 18.43 -8.52 -11.14
CA VAL A 280 18.10 -7.14 -11.54
C VAL A 280 17.59 -7.14 -12.97
N ILE A 281 16.43 -6.53 -13.19
CA ILE A 281 15.76 -6.40 -14.49
C ILE A 281 15.79 -4.93 -14.89
N THR A 282 16.45 -4.64 -16.01
CA THR A 282 16.57 -3.28 -16.58
C THR A 282 15.86 -3.12 -17.90
N GLU A 283 15.32 -4.20 -18.47
CA GLU A 283 14.68 -4.26 -19.77
C GLU A 283 13.53 -3.24 -19.90
N PHE A 284 12.81 -2.98 -18.81
CA PHE A 284 11.75 -1.96 -18.76
C PHE A 284 12.27 -0.52 -18.95
N THR A 285 13.55 -0.27 -18.68
CA THR A 285 14.15 1.07 -18.82
C THR A 285 14.58 1.39 -20.25
N HIS A 286 14.78 0.37 -21.10
CA HIS A 286 15.36 0.54 -22.44
C HIS A 286 14.35 0.95 -23.52
N GLY A 287 13.05 0.95 -23.24
CA GLY A 287 12.06 1.00 -24.31
C GLY A 287 10.63 1.09 -23.85
N ILE A 288 9.74 1.31 -24.82
CA ILE A 288 8.41 0.70 -24.73
C ILE A 288 8.67 -0.81 -24.85
N SER A 289 8.59 -1.52 -23.73
CA SER A 289 8.77 -2.97 -23.71
C SER A 289 7.50 -3.67 -24.17
N SER A 290 7.64 -4.72 -24.98
CA SER A 290 6.51 -5.46 -25.52
C SER A 290 5.79 -6.26 -24.43
N GLN A 291 4.51 -6.54 -24.66
CA GLN A 291 3.71 -7.42 -23.81
C GLN A 291 4.40 -8.80 -23.62
N THR A 292 4.97 -9.36 -24.69
CA THR A 292 5.73 -10.62 -24.64
C THR A 292 6.94 -10.55 -23.71
N GLY A 293 7.67 -9.43 -23.73
CA GLY A 293 8.81 -9.20 -22.85
C GLY A 293 8.39 -9.16 -21.38
N PHE A 294 7.32 -8.44 -21.07
CA PHE A 294 6.73 -8.40 -19.73
C PHE A 294 6.27 -9.78 -19.25
N ILE A 295 5.55 -10.55 -20.09
CA ILE A 295 5.09 -11.91 -19.74
C ILE A 295 6.27 -12.82 -19.39
N LYS A 296 7.38 -12.74 -20.14
CA LYS A 296 8.59 -13.53 -19.85
C LYS A 296 9.17 -13.20 -18.48
N ILE A 297 9.31 -11.91 -18.17
CA ILE A 297 9.85 -11.43 -16.89
C ILE A 297 8.91 -11.78 -15.73
N SER A 298 7.60 -11.59 -15.91
CA SER A 298 6.60 -11.94 -14.91
C SER A 298 6.62 -13.43 -14.57
N ARG A 299 6.71 -14.32 -15.58
CA ARG A 299 6.86 -15.77 -15.34
C ARG A 299 8.14 -16.10 -14.58
N GLN A 300 9.25 -15.46 -14.93
CA GLN A 300 10.51 -15.66 -14.20
C GLN A 300 10.38 -15.23 -12.73
N LEU A 301 9.74 -14.08 -12.49
CA LEU A 301 9.49 -13.55 -11.16
C LEU A 301 8.65 -14.52 -10.32
N VAL A 302 7.49 -14.94 -10.83
CA VAL A 302 6.55 -15.83 -10.11
C VAL A 302 7.16 -17.19 -9.82
N ASN A 303 8.01 -17.70 -10.72
CA ASN A 303 8.75 -18.95 -10.51
C ASN A 303 9.91 -18.82 -9.51
N THR A 304 10.28 -17.60 -9.09
CA THR A 304 11.42 -17.33 -8.21
C THR A 304 10.99 -16.95 -6.80
N VAL A 305 10.00 -16.07 -6.69
CA VAL A 305 9.54 -15.56 -5.38
C VAL A 305 8.50 -16.49 -4.78
N HIS A 306 8.42 -16.47 -3.45
CA HIS A 306 7.36 -17.15 -2.70
C HIS A 306 7.26 -16.48 -1.33
N SER A 307 6.37 -16.96 -0.46
CA SER A 307 6.11 -16.32 0.84
C SER A 307 7.33 -16.17 1.75
N GLY A 308 8.42 -16.90 1.50
CA GLY A 308 9.70 -16.76 2.22
C GLY A 308 10.45 -15.49 1.84
N SER A 309 10.31 -15.02 0.59
CA SER A 309 10.95 -13.80 0.08
C SER A 309 10.53 -12.54 0.83
N LEU A 310 9.34 -12.54 1.44
CA LEU A 310 8.77 -11.37 2.12
C LEU A 310 8.96 -11.38 3.64
N ARG A 311 9.47 -12.48 4.20
CA ARG A 311 9.56 -12.71 5.66
C ARG A 311 10.97 -13.06 6.13
N THR A 312 11.98 -12.64 5.38
CA THR A 312 13.38 -12.66 5.80
C THR A 312 13.57 -11.96 7.14
N GLY A 313 14.70 -12.19 7.81
CA GLY A 313 15.01 -11.51 9.06
C GLY A 313 14.92 -9.98 8.93
N LEU A 314 14.43 -9.31 9.96
CA LEU A 314 14.10 -7.88 9.93
C LEU A 314 15.33 -7.00 9.64
N GLU A 315 16.51 -7.41 10.10
CA GLU A 315 17.78 -6.72 9.88
C GLU A 315 18.50 -7.13 8.59
N SER A 316 17.95 -8.08 7.82
CA SER A 316 18.65 -8.62 6.65
C SER A 316 18.86 -7.57 5.56
N GLU A 317 20.10 -7.39 5.13
CA GLU A 317 20.43 -6.57 3.95
C GLU A 317 20.13 -7.32 2.63
N SER A 318 20.25 -8.64 2.65
CA SER A 318 19.99 -9.51 1.50
C SER A 318 18.51 -9.85 1.39
N THR A 319 17.68 -8.83 1.21
CA THR A 319 16.22 -8.96 1.08
C THR A 319 15.67 -7.99 0.05
N ASP A 320 14.49 -8.31 -0.49
CA ASP A 320 13.75 -7.42 -1.39
C ASP A 320 12.87 -6.43 -0.62
N LEU A 321 12.54 -6.70 0.66
CA LEU A 321 11.68 -5.85 1.48
C LEU A 321 12.26 -5.62 2.87
N TYR A 322 12.13 -4.40 3.39
CA TYR A 322 12.65 -4.01 4.71
C TYR A 322 11.53 -3.47 5.60
N PRO A 323 11.63 -3.63 6.94
CA PRO A 323 10.62 -3.15 7.87
C PRO A 323 10.63 -1.63 7.98
N ILE A 324 9.45 -1.05 8.16
CA ILE A 324 9.21 0.39 8.25
C ILE A 324 8.49 0.77 9.54
N THR A 325 8.43 2.07 9.84
CA THR A 325 7.75 2.57 11.04
C THR A 325 6.23 2.43 10.93
N LEU A 326 5.57 2.24 12.08
CA LEU A 326 4.12 2.22 12.17
C LEU A 326 3.58 3.64 12.31
N SER A 327 3.35 4.28 11.17
CA SER A 327 2.76 5.63 11.08
C SER A 327 1.93 5.79 9.81
N ARG A 328 0.91 6.65 9.86
CA ARG A 328 0.05 6.93 8.70
C ARG A 328 0.85 7.53 7.54
N GLU A 329 1.89 8.29 7.88
CA GLU A 329 2.78 8.97 6.95
C GLU A 329 3.69 8.01 6.17
N ARG A 330 3.84 6.76 6.62
CA ARG A 330 4.76 5.78 6.01
C ARG A 330 4.06 4.51 5.51
N LEU A 331 2.89 4.16 6.07
CA LEU A 331 2.06 3.03 5.64
C LEU A 331 1.21 3.40 4.42
N TRP A 332 1.87 3.73 3.32
CA TRP A 332 1.21 4.11 2.08
C TRP A 332 0.56 2.90 1.38
N PRO A 333 -0.51 3.09 0.58
CA PRO A 333 -0.94 2.07 -0.37
C PRO A 333 0.25 1.52 -1.17
N GLY A 334 0.33 0.20 -1.33
CA GLY A 334 1.48 -0.50 -1.88
C GLY A 334 2.47 -1.03 -0.83
N THR A 335 2.40 -0.59 0.43
CA THR A 335 3.11 -1.24 1.56
C THR A 335 2.66 -2.69 1.69
N VAL A 336 3.61 -3.57 1.96
CA VAL A 336 3.36 -5.00 2.09
C VAL A 336 3.34 -5.38 3.56
N TYR A 337 2.32 -6.10 3.99
CA TYR A 337 2.34 -6.81 5.26
C TYR A 337 2.67 -8.28 5.00
N ALA A 338 3.66 -8.82 5.70
CA ALA A 338 3.96 -10.24 5.70
C ALA A 338 3.77 -10.81 7.10
N ASP A 339 2.88 -11.79 7.23
CA ASP A 339 2.73 -12.54 8.47
C ASP A 339 3.88 -13.57 8.62
N PRO A 340 4.13 -14.11 9.83
CA PRO A 340 5.24 -15.04 10.04
C PRO A 340 5.03 -16.40 9.36
N TYR A 341 3.83 -16.67 8.86
CA TYR A 341 3.37 -17.95 8.35
C TYR A 341 3.16 -17.98 6.83
N GLY A 342 3.42 -16.86 6.16
CA GLY A 342 3.43 -16.70 4.73
C GLY A 342 2.17 -16.09 4.11
N HIS A 343 1.19 -15.64 4.88
CA HIS A 343 0.11 -14.81 4.35
C HIS A 343 0.60 -13.37 4.17
N VAL A 344 0.21 -12.77 3.06
CA VAL A 344 0.70 -11.47 2.62
C VAL A 344 -0.49 -10.61 2.22
N LEU A 345 -0.45 -9.34 2.64
CA LEU A 345 -1.41 -8.31 2.28
C LEU A 345 -0.68 -7.14 1.61
N VAL A 346 -1.33 -6.47 0.67
CA VAL A 346 -0.86 -5.18 0.11
C VAL A 346 -1.84 -4.10 0.54
N LEU A 347 -1.39 -3.06 1.24
CA LEU A 347 -2.25 -1.94 1.62
C LEU A 347 -2.78 -1.23 0.38
N VAL A 348 -4.06 -0.84 0.39
CA VAL A 348 -4.68 -0.17 -0.77
C VAL A 348 -5.34 1.16 -0.43
N GLU A 349 -5.89 1.34 0.77
CA GLU A 349 -6.66 2.56 1.05
C GLU A 349 -6.76 2.85 2.56
N TRP A 350 -6.63 4.13 2.90
CA TRP A 350 -6.96 4.66 4.23
C TRP A 350 -8.31 5.38 4.17
N VAL A 351 -9.32 4.83 4.85
CA VAL A 351 -10.60 5.50 5.05
C VAL A 351 -10.54 6.26 6.37
N PRO A 352 -10.71 7.59 6.37
CA PRO A 352 -10.65 8.37 7.60
C PRO A 352 -11.78 7.99 8.56
N GLN A 353 -11.47 8.05 9.85
CA GLN A 353 -12.48 7.97 10.91
C GLN A 353 -13.42 9.18 10.80
N ILE A 354 -14.72 8.93 10.98
CA ILE A 354 -15.75 9.97 11.06
C ILE A 354 -16.62 9.73 12.29
N GLU A 355 -17.51 10.66 12.60
CA GLU A 355 -18.35 10.55 13.79
C GLU A 355 -19.14 9.24 13.81
N GLY A 356 -18.95 8.48 14.88
CA GLY A 356 -19.62 7.20 15.14
C GLY A 356 -19.24 6.02 14.24
N ARG A 357 -18.27 6.17 13.32
CA ARG A 357 -17.76 5.07 12.49
C ARG A 357 -16.23 4.98 12.57
N PRO A 358 -15.65 3.78 12.72
CA PRO A 358 -14.20 3.62 12.74
C PRO A 358 -13.60 4.06 11.41
N GLY A 359 -12.35 4.51 11.45
CA GLY A 359 -11.56 4.54 10.22
C GLY A 359 -11.33 3.10 9.73
N LEU A 360 -10.87 2.95 8.50
CA LEU A 360 -10.49 1.65 7.94
C LEU A 360 -9.11 1.75 7.31
N LEU A 361 -8.33 0.70 7.50
CA LEU A 361 -7.19 0.41 6.65
C LEU A 361 -7.57 -0.80 5.80
N LEU A 362 -7.61 -0.62 4.48
CA LEU A 362 -7.93 -1.66 3.53
C LEU A 362 -6.66 -2.21 2.91
N ALA A 363 -6.66 -3.50 2.65
CA ALA A 363 -5.63 -4.20 1.92
C ALA A 363 -6.24 -5.15 0.89
N VAL A 364 -5.42 -5.68 0.00
CA VAL A 364 -5.78 -6.79 -0.88
C VAL A 364 -4.87 -7.98 -0.62
N ASP A 365 -5.42 -9.17 -0.79
CA ASP A 365 -4.64 -10.38 -0.95
C ASP A 365 -5.09 -11.15 -2.18
N ALA A 366 -4.19 -11.97 -2.68
CA ALA A 366 -4.51 -13.02 -3.63
C ALA A 366 -4.51 -14.37 -2.92
N GLN A 367 -5.28 -15.32 -3.42
CA GLN A 367 -5.34 -16.67 -2.88
C GLN A 367 -4.70 -17.67 -3.88
N PRO A 368 -4.36 -18.89 -3.46
CA PRO A 368 -3.84 -19.94 -4.34
C PRO A 368 -4.77 -20.30 -5.51
N ASP A 369 -6.08 -20.08 -5.37
CA ASP A 369 -7.07 -20.22 -6.45
C ASP A 369 -7.06 -19.03 -7.44
N ASN A 370 -6.08 -18.13 -7.28
CA ASN A 370 -5.85 -16.87 -7.98
C ASN A 370 -6.84 -15.76 -7.66
N SER A 371 -7.85 -16.00 -6.81
CA SER A 371 -8.80 -14.94 -6.46
C SER A 371 -8.11 -13.78 -5.78
N VAL A 372 -8.53 -12.55 -6.09
CA VAL A 372 -8.02 -11.32 -5.47
C VAL A 372 -9.18 -10.65 -4.75
N ALA A 373 -9.01 -10.38 -3.46
CA ALA A 373 -10.06 -9.80 -2.64
C ALA A 373 -9.55 -8.63 -1.81
N ARG A 374 -10.38 -7.58 -1.70
CA ARG A 374 -10.15 -6.48 -0.76
C ARG A 374 -10.63 -6.89 0.63
N LYS A 375 -9.85 -6.55 1.65
CA LYS A 375 -10.06 -6.92 3.05
C LYS A 375 -9.78 -5.76 3.97
N ARG A 376 -10.46 -5.76 5.12
CA ARG A 376 -10.09 -4.90 6.26
C ARG A 376 -8.80 -5.44 6.88
N VAL A 377 -7.90 -4.54 7.26
CA VAL A 377 -6.74 -4.86 8.10
C VAL A 377 -7.20 -4.86 9.55
N TRP A 378 -7.23 -6.04 10.16
CA TRP A 378 -7.52 -6.22 11.57
C TRP A 378 -6.90 -7.51 12.08
N GLU A 379 -6.92 -7.71 13.39
CA GLU A 379 -6.25 -8.84 14.07
C GLU A 379 -6.68 -10.22 13.55
N GLY A 380 -7.93 -10.38 13.10
CA GLY A 380 -8.43 -11.62 12.51
C GLY A 380 -7.95 -11.91 11.09
N THR A 381 -7.54 -10.90 10.30
CA THR A 381 -7.00 -11.08 8.93
C THR A 381 -5.48 -11.00 8.87
N MET A 382 -4.87 -10.33 9.84
CA MET A 382 -3.46 -9.95 9.85
C MET A 382 -2.78 -10.54 11.09
N LEU A 383 -2.10 -11.68 10.95
CA LEU A 383 -1.40 -12.33 12.06
C LEU A 383 -0.06 -11.68 12.34
N PHE A 384 0.16 -11.24 13.57
CA PHE A 384 1.44 -10.72 14.05
C PHE A 384 1.91 -11.52 15.25
N THR A 385 3.12 -12.08 15.14
CA THR A 385 3.87 -12.60 16.28
C THR A 385 5.33 -12.45 15.95
N ASN A 386 6.07 -11.74 16.80
CA ASN A 386 7.51 -11.72 16.66
C ASN A 386 8.09 -13.06 17.13
N ASN A 387 8.76 -13.80 16.26
CA ASN A 387 9.37 -15.08 16.56
C ASN A 387 10.60 -15.33 15.67
N GLU A 388 11.44 -16.28 16.06
CA GLU A 388 12.72 -16.55 15.36
C GLU A 388 12.55 -17.10 13.92
N SER A 389 11.35 -17.52 13.51
CA SER A 389 11.12 -18.21 12.24
C SER A 389 10.90 -17.29 11.03
N ALA A 390 10.67 -15.99 11.28
CA ALA A 390 10.34 -15.01 10.26
C ALA A 390 10.57 -13.59 10.77
N GLY A 391 10.78 -12.63 9.87
CA GLY A 391 10.63 -11.22 10.18
C GLY A 391 9.27 -10.70 9.73
N PRO A 392 8.20 -10.74 10.55
CA PRO A 392 6.86 -10.32 10.17
C PRO A 392 6.70 -8.79 10.19
N GLY A 393 5.57 -8.30 9.69
CA GLY A 393 5.15 -6.91 9.83
C GLY A 393 5.01 -6.16 8.50
N PHE A 394 4.80 -4.85 8.60
CA PHE A 394 4.72 -3.92 7.47
C PHE A 394 6.11 -3.61 6.91
N LYS A 395 6.22 -3.64 5.59
CA LYS A 395 7.47 -3.54 4.86
C LYS A 395 7.31 -2.74 3.57
N ALA A 396 8.39 -2.10 3.15
CA ALA A 396 8.50 -1.47 1.84
C ALA A 396 9.50 -2.23 0.96
N PHE A 397 9.35 -2.12 -0.37
CA PHE A 397 10.33 -2.64 -1.32
C PHE A 397 11.66 -1.90 -1.16
N ARG A 398 12.77 -2.64 -1.08
CA ARG A 398 14.11 -2.07 -1.00
C ARG A 398 14.42 -1.32 -2.31
N PRO A 399 14.74 -0.01 -2.26
CA PRO A 399 14.92 0.78 -3.48
C PRO A 399 16.15 0.36 -4.27
N LEU A 400 16.00 0.31 -5.60
CA LEU A 400 17.06 0.01 -6.56
C LEU A 400 17.49 1.30 -7.28
N LEU A 401 18.70 1.75 -7.02
CA LEU A 401 19.23 3.04 -7.49
C LEU A 401 20.46 2.88 -8.38
N PRO A 402 20.68 3.82 -9.32
CA PRO A 402 21.91 3.86 -10.10
C PRO A 402 23.13 4.15 -9.23
N THR A 403 24.25 3.52 -9.60
CA THR A 403 25.57 3.80 -9.03
C THR A 403 26.31 4.83 -9.88
N SER A 404 27.32 5.47 -9.30
CA SER A 404 28.24 6.37 -10.03
C SER A 404 28.99 5.66 -11.17
N SER A 405 29.16 4.34 -11.08
CA SER A 405 29.77 3.48 -12.10
C SER A 405 28.79 3.03 -13.21
N GLY A 406 27.53 3.46 -13.17
CA GLY A 406 26.52 3.12 -14.19
C GLY A 406 25.81 1.78 -13.99
N GLY A 407 26.01 1.10 -12.85
CA GLY A 407 25.26 -0.08 -12.44
C GLY A 407 24.02 0.27 -11.62
N LEU A 408 23.30 -0.73 -11.13
CA LEU A 408 22.21 -0.57 -10.17
C LEU A 408 22.58 -1.28 -8.86
N ARG A 409 22.19 -0.69 -7.72
CA ARG A 409 22.36 -1.29 -6.39
C ARG A 409 21.13 -1.09 -5.53
N LEU A 410 20.92 -2.01 -4.61
CA LEU A 410 19.95 -1.85 -3.54
C LEU A 410 20.58 -0.99 -2.43
N LEU A 411 19.78 -0.12 -1.82
CA LEU A 411 20.21 0.64 -0.63
C LEU A 411 20.40 -0.29 0.58
N SER A 412 21.35 0.01 1.48
CA SER A 412 21.48 -0.66 2.77
C SER A 412 20.46 -0.15 3.80
N ASN A 413 20.33 -0.84 4.94
CA ASN A 413 19.49 -0.37 6.05
C ASN A 413 19.95 1.00 6.54
N ASP A 414 21.25 1.19 6.74
CA ASP A 414 21.83 2.46 7.19
C ASP A 414 21.51 3.62 6.24
N GLU A 415 21.56 3.38 4.94
CA GLU A 415 21.24 4.39 3.92
C GLU A 415 19.75 4.74 3.88
N LEU A 416 18.88 3.87 4.39
CA LEU A 416 17.44 4.07 4.41
C LEU A 416 16.97 4.87 5.63
N ILE A 417 17.70 4.88 6.74
CA ILE A 417 17.27 5.53 8.00
C ILE A 417 16.94 7.01 7.80
N GLU A 418 17.84 7.75 7.14
CA GLU A 418 17.72 9.21 6.94
C GLU A 418 17.43 9.57 5.48
N ASN A 419 16.94 8.61 4.67
CA ASN A 419 16.67 8.87 3.26
C ASN A 419 15.36 9.66 3.08
N PRO A 420 15.38 10.85 2.46
CA PRO A 420 14.16 11.63 2.25
C PRO A 420 13.23 11.03 1.19
N ASP A 421 13.75 10.18 0.29
CA ASP A 421 12.99 9.67 -0.85
C ASP A 421 12.20 8.39 -0.52
N PHE A 422 12.52 7.71 0.58
CA PHE A 422 11.99 6.40 0.91
C PHE A 422 11.48 6.32 2.35
N ALA A 423 10.69 5.28 2.64
CA ALA A 423 10.31 4.99 4.00
C ALA A 423 11.56 4.63 4.84
N PRO A 424 11.71 5.15 6.06
CA PRO A 424 12.88 4.88 6.86
C PRO A 424 12.87 3.42 7.32
N PHE A 425 14.03 2.79 7.23
CA PHE A 425 14.25 1.50 7.87
C PHE A 425 13.98 1.61 9.37
N SER A 426 13.22 0.67 9.92
CA SER A 426 12.89 0.67 11.35
C SER A 426 12.65 -0.74 11.88
N LEU A 427 13.25 -1.04 13.03
CA LEU A 427 12.99 -2.24 13.82
C LEU A 427 11.93 -2.04 14.89
N GLU A 428 11.17 -0.94 14.84
CA GLU A 428 10.12 -0.63 15.82
C GLU A 428 9.17 -1.82 16.04
N GLN A 429 8.77 -2.49 14.96
CA GLN A 429 7.82 -3.60 15.01
C GLN A 429 8.38 -4.81 15.77
N ASP A 430 9.70 -5.04 15.72
CA ASP A 430 10.40 -6.12 16.43
C ASP A 430 10.25 -6.00 17.96
N GLN A 431 10.16 -4.77 18.45
CA GLN A 431 10.09 -4.47 19.88
C GLN A 431 8.68 -4.58 20.45
N LEU A 432 7.67 -4.86 19.62
CA LEU A 432 6.27 -4.91 20.03
C LEU A 432 5.83 -6.35 20.30
N SER A 433 5.14 -6.54 21.43
CA SER A 433 4.28 -7.71 21.61
C SER A 433 3.13 -7.68 20.61
N ALA A 434 2.50 -8.83 20.34
CA ALA A 434 1.35 -8.89 19.44
C ALA A 434 0.23 -7.92 19.83
N ASP A 435 -0.16 -7.90 21.11
CA ASP A 435 -1.20 -7.01 21.61
C ASP A 435 -0.84 -5.52 21.41
N ASN A 436 0.41 -5.13 21.68
CA ASN A 436 0.88 -3.76 21.51
C ASN A 436 0.95 -3.35 20.04
N PHE A 437 1.32 -4.28 19.16
CA PHE A 437 1.29 -4.08 17.71
C PHE A 437 -0.13 -3.79 17.24
N TYR A 438 -1.11 -4.62 17.60
CA TYR A 438 -2.50 -4.42 17.22
C TYR A 438 -3.12 -3.17 17.84
N ALA A 439 -2.80 -2.86 19.10
CA ALA A 439 -3.23 -1.61 19.75
C ALA A 439 -2.72 -0.39 18.97
N LYS A 440 -1.44 -0.40 18.57
CA LYS A 440 -0.85 0.68 17.77
C LYS A 440 -1.51 0.83 16.40
N VAL A 441 -1.71 -0.27 15.67
CA VAL A 441 -2.42 -0.25 14.37
C VAL A 441 -3.85 0.24 14.54
N THR A 442 -4.56 -0.21 15.57
CA THR A 442 -5.93 0.24 15.89
C THR A 442 -5.98 1.75 16.13
N LYS A 443 -5.00 2.30 16.88
CA LYS A 443 -4.90 3.74 17.13
C LYS A 443 -4.62 4.53 15.85
N LEU A 444 -3.82 4.00 14.92
CA LEU A 444 -3.59 4.64 13.63
C LEU A 444 -4.85 4.68 12.76
N ILE A 445 -5.64 3.61 12.79
CA ILE A 445 -6.90 3.48 12.05
C ILE A 445 -7.99 4.40 12.62
N SER A 446 -8.14 4.42 13.95
CA SER A 446 -9.15 5.24 14.64
C SER A 446 -8.49 6.10 15.72
N PRO A 447 -7.84 7.22 15.35
CA PRO A 447 -7.04 8.04 16.27
C PRO A 447 -7.87 8.67 17.38
N ALA A 448 -9.12 9.03 17.12
CA ALA A 448 -10.02 9.59 18.14
C ALA A 448 -10.57 8.52 19.10
N GLY A 449 -10.35 7.23 18.82
CA GLY A 449 -11.01 6.13 19.50
C GLY A 449 -12.52 6.10 19.20
N LEU A 450 -13.21 5.12 19.74
CA LEU A 450 -14.67 4.99 19.63
C LEU A 450 -15.26 4.47 20.93
N GLU A 451 -16.57 4.61 21.08
CA GLU A 451 -17.27 3.99 22.20
C GLU A 451 -17.11 2.45 22.13
N PRO A 452 -16.96 1.76 23.27
CA PRO A 452 -16.78 0.31 23.30
C PRO A 452 -17.79 -0.47 22.47
N LYS A 453 -19.06 -0.06 22.44
CA LYS A 453 -20.12 -0.72 21.67
C LYS A 453 -19.89 -0.61 20.17
N GLN A 454 -19.37 0.52 19.68
CA GLN A 454 -19.11 0.72 18.25
C GLN A 454 -17.93 -0.13 17.78
N ILE A 455 -16.91 -0.28 18.62
CA ILE A 455 -15.77 -1.18 18.34
C ILE A 455 -16.24 -2.64 18.36
N TYR A 456 -17.10 -3.00 19.31
CA TYR A 456 -17.70 -4.32 19.36
C TYR A 456 -18.47 -4.65 18.07
N GLU A 457 -19.38 -3.77 17.63
CA GLU A 457 -20.14 -3.97 16.39
C GLU A 457 -19.22 -4.12 15.18
N ALA A 458 -18.23 -3.23 15.03
CA ALA A 458 -17.27 -3.33 13.92
C ALA A 458 -16.43 -4.63 13.95
N THR A 459 -16.10 -5.14 15.15
CA THR A 459 -15.36 -6.40 15.31
C THR A 459 -16.26 -7.60 15.00
N LEU A 460 -17.53 -7.56 15.41
CA LEU A 460 -18.52 -8.59 15.10
C LEU A 460 -18.80 -8.65 13.59
N ASP A 461 -19.01 -7.50 12.95
CA ASP A 461 -19.21 -7.39 11.50
C ASP A 461 -18.01 -7.99 10.75
N ALA A 462 -16.78 -7.65 11.15
CA ALA A 462 -15.57 -8.20 10.54
C ALA A 462 -15.45 -9.73 10.72
N LEU A 463 -15.89 -10.28 11.86
CA LEU A 463 -15.96 -11.73 12.07
C LEU A 463 -17.03 -12.35 11.15
N ILE A 464 -18.21 -11.74 11.03
CA ILE A 464 -19.29 -12.25 10.15
C ILE A 464 -18.82 -12.29 8.70
N GLU A 465 -18.19 -11.22 8.20
CA GLU A 465 -17.59 -11.18 6.84
C GLU A 465 -16.62 -12.35 6.61
N GLN A 466 -15.81 -12.70 7.61
CA GLN A 466 -14.91 -13.86 7.53
C GLN A 466 -15.65 -15.20 7.53
N ILE A 467 -16.70 -15.34 8.32
CA ILE A 467 -17.54 -16.56 8.36
C ILE A 467 -18.22 -16.76 7.01
N GLU A 468 -18.77 -15.71 6.40
CA GLU A 468 -19.40 -15.76 5.07
C GLU A 468 -18.40 -16.15 3.96
N THR A 469 -17.17 -15.64 4.04
CA THR A 469 -16.09 -16.06 3.15
C THR A 469 -15.80 -17.56 3.28
N ARG A 470 -15.89 -18.10 4.50
CA ARG A 470 -15.72 -19.54 4.75
C ARG A 470 -16.88 -20.36 4.19
N VAL A 471 -18.13 -19.86 4.25
CA VAL A 471 -19.29 -20.52 3.59
C VAL A 471 -18.97 -20.77 2.12
N THR A 472 -18.53 -19.74 1.42
CA THR A 472 -18.13 -19.85 0.00
C THR A 472 -17.01 -20.87 -0.20
N SER A 473 -16.01 -20.91 0.69
CA SER A 473 -14.89 -21.84 0.61
C SER A 473 -15.32 -23.31 0.80
N VAL A 474 -16.27 -23.57 1.71
CA VAL A 474 -16.85 -24.91 1.91
C VAL A 474 -17.66 -25.32 0.69
N ASP A 475 -18.50 -24.41 0.17
CA ASP A 475 -19.33 -24.66 -1.01
C ASP A 475 -18.50 -24.96 -2.28
N ASN A 476 -17.34 -24.31 -2.44
CA ASN A 476 -16.40 -24.62 -3.51
C ASN A 476 -15.88 -26.07 -3.43
N GLY A 477 -15.58 -26.56 -2.23
CA GLY A 477 -15.23 -27.96 -1.99
C GLY A 477 -16.37 -28.91 -2.36
N GLU A 478 -17.60 -28.58 -1.98
CA GLU A 478 -18.78 -29.38 -2.36
C GLU A 478 -19.02 -29.37 -3.87
N ALA A 479 -18.78 -28.25 -4.56
CA ALA A 479 -18.85 -28.17 -6.01
C ALA A 479 -17.84 -29.12 -6.69
N TYR A 480 -16.63 -29.24 -6.14
CA TYR A 480 -15.65 -30.20 -6.60
C TYR A 480 -16.17 -31.65 -6.45
N PHE A 481 -16.69 -32.04 -5.29
CA PHE A 481 -17.18 -33.41 -5.08
C PHE A 481 -18.45 -33.74 -5.87
N ARG A 482 -19.29 -32.76 -6.19
CA ARG A 482 -20.40 -32.94 -7.14
C ARG A 482 -19.89 -33.29 -8.55
N LYS A 483 -18.77 -32.71 -8.98
CA LYS A 483 -18.16 -32.96 -10.29
C LYS A 483 -17.30 -34.24 -10.32
N TYR A 484 -16.63 -34.55 -9.21
CA TYR A 484 -15.69 -35.67 -9.08
C TYR A 484 -16.15 -36.63 -7.97
N SER A 485 -17.35 -37.18 -8.12
CA SER A 485 -17.95 -38.10 -7.14
C SER A 485 -17.07 -39.32 -6.89
N GLY A 486 -16.89 -39.70 -5.62
CA GLY A 486 -16.06 -40.85 -5.22
C GLY A 486 -14.56 -40.59 -5.20
N SER A 487 -14.11 -39.38 -5.54
CA SER A 487 -12.72 -38.98 -5.34
C SER A 487 -12.40 -38.82 -3.84
N THR A 488 -11.11 -38.90 -3.50
CA THR A 488 -10.60 -38.55 -2.17
C THR A 488 -9.41 -37.64 -2.37
N ILE A 489 -9.45 -36.46 -1.75
CA ILE A 489 -8.33 -35.52 -1.77
C ILE A 489 -7.32 -35.98 -0.71
N LEU A 490 -6.08 -36.24 -1.12
CA LEU A 490 -5.04 -36.66 -0.20
C LEU A 490 -4.60 -35.49 0.69
N MET A 491 -4.58 -35.70 2.00
CA MET A 491 -4.05 -34.74 2.97
C MET A 491 -2.53 -34.81 3.03
N PRO A 492 -1.81 -33.70 2.79
CA PRO A 492 -0.36 -33.59 2.99
C PRO A 492 0.06 -33.90 4.44
N SER A 493 1.36 -33.98 4.69
CA SER A 493 1.91 -34.21 6.03
C SER A 493 2.64 -32.99 6.55
N GLY A 494 2.60 -32.79 7.86
CA GLY A 494 3.32 -31.72 8.54
C GLY A 494 2.82 -30.34 8.13
N THR A 495 3.76 -29.41 7.99
CA THR A 495 3.51 -28.01 7.62
C THR A 495 2.94 -27.86 6.20
N ALA A 496 3.10 -28.87 5.34
CA ALA A 496 2.63 -28.85 3.97
C ALA A 496 1.10 -28.71 3.86
N ILE A 497 0.33 -28.96 4.93
CA ILE A 497 -1.12 -28.72 4.91
C ILE A 497 -1.46 -27.23 4.67
N PHE A 498 -0.52 -26.31 4.91
CA PHE A 498 -0.67 -24.87 4.73
C PHE A 498 0.08 -24.29 3.52
N GLN A 499 0.84 -25.13 2.78
CA GLN A 499 1.85 -24.67 1.82
C GLN A 499 1.94 -25.56 0.58
N THR A 500 0.86 -26.28 0.24
CA THR A 500 0.87 -27.22 -0.88
C THR A 500 0.23 -26.60 -2.13
N ILE A 501 0.08 -27.39 -3.17
CA ILE A 501 -0.60 -27.02 -4.41
C ILE A 501 -1.61 -28.11 -4.78
N GLY A 502 -2.53 -27.77 -5.68
CA GLY A 502 -3.54 -28.70 -6.20
C GLY A 502 -4.76 -28.86 -5.28
N PRO A 503 -5.55 -29.94 -5.42
CA PRO A 503 -6.89 -30.02 -4.84
C PRO A 503 -6.96 -29.83 -3.31
N TRP A 504 -5.91 -30.18 -2.57
CA TRP A 504 -5.88 -29.88 -1.13
C TRP A 504 -5.83 -28.37 -0.90
N GLU A 505 -4.94 -27.65 -1.57
CA GLU A 505 -4.82 -26.19 -1.47
C GLU A 505 -6.11 -25.49 -1.91
N ASP A 506 -6.72 -25.99 -2.99
CA ASP A 506 -7.91 -25.38 -3.60
C ASP A 506 -9.18 -25.53 -2.72
N TYR A 507 -9.36 -26.67 -2.05
CA TYR A 507 -10.66 -27.03 -1.43
C TYR A 507 -10.61 -27.24 0.09
N SER A 508 -9.43 -27.45 0.68
CA SER A 508 -9.28 -27.46 2.15
C SER A 508 -9.30 -26.05 2.72
N THR A 509 -9.48 -25.92 4.03
CA THR A 509 -9.54 -24.61 4.70
C THR A 509 -8.61 -24.42 5.91
N PRO A 510 -7.44 -25.08 6.06
CA PRO A 510 -6.67 -25.03 7.31
C PRO A 510 -6.23 -23.60 7.67
N SER A 511 -5.73 -22.83 6.70
CA SER A 511 -5.39 -21.41 6.91
C SER A 511 -6.60 -20.54 7.27
N ARG A 512 -7.77 -20.84 6.70
CA ARG A 512 -9.02 -20.08 6.92
C ARG A 512 -9.64 -20.42 8.27
N ASP A 513 -9.68 -21.70 8.64
CA ASP A 513 -10.21 -22.20 9.91
C ASP A 513 -9.37 -21.71 11.09
N MET A 514 -8.04 -21.66 10.95
CA MET A 514 -7.20 -21.06 11.98
C MET A 514 -7.45 -19.56 12.13
N ARG A 515 -7.63 -18.81 11.03
CA ARG A 515 -8.02 -17.39 11.10
C ARG A 515 -9.40 -17.18 11.72
N LEU A 516 -10.35 -18.07 11.45
CA LEU A 516 -11.65 -18.06 12.13
C LEU A 516 -11.48 -18.22 13.65
N ILE A 517 -10.67 -19.18 14.10
CA ILE A 517 -10.37 -19.36 15.54
C ILE A 517 -9.76 -18.10 16.14
N ILE A 518 -8.81 -17.46 15.44
CA ILE A 518 -8.20 -16.19 15.87
C ILE A 518 -9.26 -15.11 16.00
N ALA A 519 -10.08 -14.90 14.97
CA ALA A 519 -11.14 -13.90 14.95
C ALA A 519 -12.16 -14.10 16.08
N ILE A 520 -12.52 -15.35 16.38
CA ILE A 520 -13.34 -15.70 17.54
C ILE A 520 -12.65 -15.29 18.85
N ASN A 521 -11.35 -15.57 19.00
CA ASN A 521 -10.59 -15.17 20.18
C ASN A 521 -10.51 -13.64 20.32
N VAL A 522 -10.36 -12.90 19.21
CA VAL A 522 -10.33 -11.43 19.21
C VAL A 522 -11.66 -10.85 19.70
N LEU A 523 -12.79 -11.33 19.17
CA LEU A 523 -14.11 -10.88 19.61
C LEU A 523 -14.34 -11.19 21.10
N ASN A 524 -14.00 -12.41 21.53
CA ASN A 524 -14.19 -12.84 22.92
C ASN A 524 -13.27 -12.12 23.91
N GLY A 525 -12.06 -11.72 23.48
CA GLY A 525 -11.09 -10.99 24.31
C GLY A 525 -11.22 -9.46 24.24
N LEU A 526 -12.16 -8.93 23.43
CA LEU A 526 -12.39 -7.49 23.34
C LEU A 526 -12.72 -6.84 24.70
N PRO A 527 -13.52 -7.45 25.61
CA PRO A 527 -13.78 -6.88 26.93
C PRO A 527 -12.50 -6.65 27.74
N GLU A 528 -11.56 -7.59 27.74
CA GLU A 528 -10.25 -7.45 28.39
C GLU A 528 -9.40 -6.37 27.71
N LYS A 529 -9.51 -6.23 26.39
CA LYS A 529 -8.79 -5.21 25.63
C LYS A 529 -9.17 -3.78 26.06
N ILE A 530 -10.42 -3.56 26.47
CA ILE A 530 -10.89 -2.28 27.02
C ILE A 530 -10.13 -1.90 28.29
N VAL A 531 -9.94 -2.87 29.19
CA VAL A 531 -9.21 -2.64 30.45
C VAL A 531 -7.72 -2.45 30.21
N ARG A 532 -7.16 -3.21 29.27
CA ARG A 532 -5.71 -3.20 29.00
C ARG A 532 -5.25 -1.98 28.20
N TYR A 533 -6.08 -1.49 27.27
CA TYR A 533 -5.78 -0.37 26.38
C TYR A 533 -6.93 0.67 26.36
N PRO A 534 -7.27 1.27 27.52
CA PRO A 534 -8.40 2.20 27.62
C PRO A 534 -8.26 3.42 26.70
N GLU A 535 -7.03 3.80 26.31
CA GLU A 535 -6.72 4.90 25.41
C GLU A 535 -7.18 4.71 23.95
N LEU A 536 -7.60 3.49 23.59
CA LEU A 536 -8.21 3.18 22.29
C LEU A 536 -9.73 3.48 22.28
N PHE A 537 -10.32 3.69 23.44
CA PHE A 537 -11.77 3.79 23.63
C PHE A 537 -12.17 5.18 24.12
N VAL A 538 -13.36 5.62 23.70
CA VAL A 538 -14.04 6.77 24.31
C VAL A 538 -14.93 6.22 25.42
N LEU A 539 -14.46 6.27 26.66
CA LEU A 539 -15.16 5.73 27.84
C LEU A 539 -16.13 6.72 28.49
N LYS A 540 -16.08 8.00 28.09
CA LYS A 540 -16.83 9.10 28.70
C LYS A 540 -16.64 9.13 30.23
N ASN A 541 -17.69 8.83 31.00
CA ASN A 541 -17.69 8.83 32.47
C ASN A 541 -17.65 7.42 33.07
N GLN A 542 -17.51 6.37 32.25
CA GLN A 542 -17.46 4.99 32.72
C GLN A 542 -16.02 4.59 33.03
N SER A 543 -15.82 3.74 34.05
CA SER A 543 -14.53 3.08 34.23
C SER A 543 -14.29 2.03 33.13
N PRO A 544 -13.04 1.65 32.84
CA PRO A 544 -12.75 0.54 31.92
C PRO A 544 -13.44 -0.77 32.32
N GLU A 545 -13.56 -1.05 33.62
CA GLU A 545 -14.24 -2.23 34.15
C GLU A 545 -15.76 -2.18 33.96
N GLU A 546 -16.38 -1.00 34.14
CA GLU A 546 -17.80 -0.80 33.86
C GLU A 546 -18.10 -0.98 32.37
N ALA A 547 -17.24 -0.43 31.50
CA ALA A 547 -17.34 -0.59 30.06
C ALA A 547 -17.16 -2.05 29.64
N LYS A 548 -16.18 -2.77 30.22
CA LYS A 548 -15.98 -4.21 30.04
C LYS A 548 -17.26 -4.98 30.34
N ALA A 549 -17.82 -4.82 31.55
CA ALA A 549 -19.04 -5.54 31.96
C ALA A 549 -20.23 -5.22 31.04
N GLY A 550 -20.34 -3.97 30.58
CA GLY A 550 -21.36 -3.56 29.62
C GLY A 550 -21.24 -4.27 28.27
N ILE A 551 -20.01 -4.50 27.77
CA ILE A 551 -19.77 -5.22 26.52
C ILE A 551 -20.00 -6.73 26.67
N GLU A 552 -19.64 -7.33 27.80
CA GLU A 552 -19.94 -8.74 28.08
C GLU A 552 -21.46 -9.00 28.04
N GLN A 553 -22.25 -8.15 28.70
CA GLN A 553 -23.71 -8.25 28.67
C GLN A 553 -24.28 -8.02 27.27
N TYR A 554 -23.75 -7.05 26.54
CA TYR A 554 -24.17 -6.77 25.18
C TYR A 554 -23.86 -7.94 24.23
N HIS A 555 -22.67 -8.53 24.36
CA HIS A 555 -22.23 -9.67 23.57
C HIS A 555 -23.19 -10.85 23.68
N VAL A 556 -23.58 -11.21 24.91
CA VAL A 556 -24.49 -12.35 25.16
C VAL A 556 -25.80 -12.22 24.40
N ARG A 557 -26.34 -11.01 24.19
CA ARG A 557 -27.55 -10.81 23.38
C ARG A 557 -27.22 -10.76 21.89
N ARG A 558 -26.20 -9.98 21.52
CA ARG A 558 -25.98 -9.57 20.13
C ARG A 558 -25.59 -10.73 19.20
N ILE A 559 -24.86 -11.72 19.70
CA ILE A 559 -24.45 -12.90 18.92
C ILE A 559 -25.62 -13.81 18.50
N HIS A 560 -26.79 -13.69 19.15
CA HIS A 560 -28.00 -14.43 18.76
C HIS A 560 -28.84 -13.69 17.71
N GLU A 561 -28.59 -12.39 17.50
CA GLU A 561 -29.35 -11.58 16.54
C GLU A 561 -28.83 -11.74 15.09
N HIS A 562 -27.69 -12.41 14.93
CA HIS A 562 -27.04 -12.66 13.64
C HIS A 562 -26.93 -14.16 13.36
N SER A 563 -27.04 -14.52 12.09
CA SER A 563 -26.93 -15.90 11.63
C SER A 563 -26.35 -15.95 10.23
N ILE A 564 -25.68 -17.05 9.91
CA ILE A 564 -25.26 -17.40 8.56
C ILE A 564 -26.09 -18.58 8.06
N ARG A 565 -26.07 -18.80 6.75
CA ARG A 565 -26.67 -19.98 6.13
C ARG A 565 -25.63 -20.72 5.31
N TYR A 566 -25.60 -22.03 5.42
CA TYR A 566 -24.79 -22.90 4.56
C TYR A 566 -25.65 -24.01 3.96
N THR A 567 -25.19 -24.61 2.86
CA THR A 567 -25.91 -25.68 2.18
C THR A 567 -25.48 -27.03 2.72
N ARG A 568 -26.43 -27.83 3.23
CA ARG A 568 -26.18 -29.20 3.69
C ARG A 568 -25.90 -30.15 2.52
N THR A 569 -25.40 -31.34 2.83
CA THR A 569 -25.09 -32.39 1.87
C THR A 569 -26.26 -32.74 0.94
N ASP A 570 -27.50 -32.67 1.44
CA ASP A 570 -28.71 -32.96 0.66
C ASP A 570 -29.23 -31.77 -0.18
N GLY A 571 -28.54 -30.62 -0.14
CA GLY A 571 -28.92 -29.40 -0.83
C GLY A 571 -29.86 -28.48 -0.03
N SER A 572 -30.32 -28.90 1.15
CA SER A 572 -31.17 -28.05 1.99
C SER A 572 -30.35 -26.96 2.70
N PRO A 573 -30.89 -25.75 2.86
CA PRO A 573 -30.23 -24.70 3.63
C PRO A 573 -30.28 -25.03 5.13
N TRP A 574 -29.20 -24.72 5.86
CA TRP A 574 -29.14 -24.76 7.31
C TRP A 574 -28.73 -23.40 7.86
N GLU A 575 -29.49 -22.91 8.83
CA GLU A 575 -29.21 -21.66 9.52
C GLU A 575 -28.40 -21.93 10.78
N LEU A 576 -27.35 -21.14 10.99
CA LEU A 576 -26.46 -21.24 12.13
C LEU A 576 -26.26 -19.86 12.74
N SER A 577 -26.68 -19.68 13.99
CA SER A 577 -26.48 -18.42 14.69
C SER A 577 -24.99 -18.17 14.95
N ILE A 578 -24.59 -16.90 15.07
CA ILE A 578 -23.21 -16.57 15.42
C ILE A 578 -22.86 -17.14 16.80
N ALA A 579 -23.81 -17.15 17.74
CA ALA A 579 -23.64 -17.81 19.04
C ALA A 579 -23.21 -19.29 18.91
N GLU A 580 -23.85 -20.04 18.00
CA GLU A 580 -23.49 -21.43 17.75
C GLU A 580 -22.12 -21.57 17.06
N VAL A 581 -21.79 -20.67 16.11
CA VAL A 581 -20.44 -20.63 15.51
C VAL A 581 -19.38 -20.45 16.60
N LEU A 582 -19.57 -19.48 17.51
CA LEU A 582 -18.64 -19.22 18.61
C LEU A 582 -18.52 -20.44 19.55
N ALA A 583 -19.64 -21.07 19.90
CA ALA A 583 -19.66 -22.26 20.75
C ALA A 583 -18.94 -23.46 20.12
N ARG A 584 -18.91 -23.54 18.78
CA ARG A 584 -18.28 -24.62 18.02
C ARG A 584 -16.79 -24.40 17.74
N LYS A 585 -16.14 -23.39 18.34
CA LYS A 585 -14.71 -23.05 18.11
C LYS A 585 -13.77 -24.26 18.12
N SER A 586 -13.94 -25.18 19.07
CA SER A 586 -13.08 -26.38 19.20
C SER A 586 -13.27 -27.41 18.09
N ALA A 587 -14.40 -27.38 17.38
CA ALA A 587 -14.64 -28.21 16.20
C ALA A 587 -13.86 -27.69 14.98
N TYR A 588 -13.68 -26.38 14.85
CA TYR A 588 -12.91 -25.77 13.77
C TYR A 588 -11.42 -26.12 13.81
N GLU A 589 -10.93 -26.66 14.93
CA GLU A 589 -9.58 -27.23 15.03
C GLU A 589 -9.37 -28.45 14.11
N MET A 590 -10.44 -29.06 13.58
CA MET A 590 -10.41 -30.24 12.71
C MET A 590 -11.38 -30.17 11.52
N ALA A 591 -12.03 -29.03 11.29
CA ALA A 591 -13.11 -28.88 10.30
C ALA A 591 -12.64 -28.55 8.87
N TYR A 592 -11.32 -28.55 8.65
CA TYR A 592 -10.72 -28.00 7.43
C TYR A 592 -10.55 -29.01 6.29
N ASN A 593 -10.82 -30.30 6.52
CA ASN A 593 -10.61 -31.35 5.52
C ASN A 593 -11.76 -31.34 4.50
N PRO A 594 -11.48 -31.23 3.19
CA PRO A 594 -12.53 -31.16 2.17
C PRO A 594 -13.27 -32.49 2.02
N ASN A 595 -12.67 -33.62 2.45
CA ASN A 595 -13.33 -34.91 2.40
C ASN A 595 -14.46 -35.04 3.43
N ASP A 596 -14.51 -34.20 4.46
CA ASP A 596 -15.66 -34.13 5.35
C ASP A 596 -16.84 -33.44 4.66
N CYS A 597 -18.07 -33.86 5.00
CA CYS A 597 -19.31 -33.20 4.60
C CYS A 597 -19.40 -31.78 5.18
N PRO A 598 -20.18 -30.86 4.58
CA PRO A 598 -20.30 -29.49 5.06
C PRO A 598 -20.76 -29.39 6.51
N GLU A 599 -21.58 -30.33 6.99
CA GLU A 599 -22.06 -30.41 8.38
C GLU A 599 -20.90 -30.59 9.37
N ILE A 600 -20.00 -31.56 9.12
CA ILE A 600 -18.79 -31.75 9.93
C ILE A 600 -17.89 -30.52 9.82
N ARG A 601 -17.76 -29.96 8.62
CA ARG A 601 -16.97 -28.74 8.39
C ARG A 601 -17.56 -27.51 9.08
N TRP A 602 -18.81 -27.54 9.51
CA TRP A 602 -19.45 -26.50 10.35
C TRP A 602 -19.64 -26.93 11.81
N GLY A 603 -19.03 -28.04 12.22
CA GLY A 603 -18.98 -28.49 13.61
C GLY A 603 -20.28 -29.14 14.10
N ALA A 604 -21.16 -29.60 13.20
CA ALA A 604 -22.36 -30.34 13.55
C ALA A 604 -22.00 -31.60 14.35
N GLN A 605 -22.69 -31.82 15.48
CA GLN A 605 -22.45 -32.98 16.32
C GLN A 605 -23.17 -34.23 15.78
N PRO A 606 -22.56 -35.43 15.85
CA PRO A 606 -23.24 -36.66 15.47
C PRO A 606 -24.58 -36.85 16.20
N GLY A 607 -25.61 -37.24 15.46
CA GLY A 607 -26.96 -37.49 16.00
C GLY A 607 -27.89 -36.27 16.06
N THR A 608 -27.44 -35.08 15.66
CA THR A 608 -28.32 -33.92 15.51
C THR A 608 -29.07 -33.93 14.17
N GLU A 609 -30.16 -33.15 14.08
CA GLU A 609 -30.87 -32.93 12.82
C GLU A 609 -29.95 -32.34 11.73
N GLU A 610 -29.07 -31.40 12.11
CA GLU A 610 -28.06 -30.83 11.24
C GLU A 610 -27.20 -31.93 10.60
N TYR A 611 -26.66 -32.84 11.42
CA TYR A 611 -25.75 -33.90 11.00
C TYR A 611 -26.42 -35.00 10.16
N SER A 612 -27.74 -35.14 10.24
CA SER A 612 -28.49 -36.25 9.64
C SER A 612 -28.32 -36.40 8.12
N THR A 613 -27.95 -35.31 7.44
CA THR A 613 -27.74 -35.26 5.98
C THR A 613 -26.31 -35.60 5.57
N CYS A 614 -25.35 -35.63 6.51
CA CYS A 614 -23.94 -35.87 6.22
C CYS A 614 -23.70 -37.27 5.63
N ARG A 615 -23.10 -37.33 4.44
CA ARG A 615 -22.81 -38.59 3.72
C ARG A 615 -21.32 -38.86 3.50
N ARG A 616 -20.45 -37.96 3.91
CA ARG A 616 -19.01 -38.01 3.60
C ARG A 616 -18.20 -37.65 4.84
N GLN A 617 -17.13 -38.40 5.06
CA GLN A 617 -16.19 -38.14 6.15
C GLN A 617 -14.76 -38.35 5.65
N ALA A 618 -13.82 -37.58 6.19
CA ALA A 618 -12.41 -37.75 5.92
C ALA A 618 -11.94 -39.16 6.31
N PRO A 619 -11.05 -39.78 5.51
CA PRO A 619 -10.49 -41.10 5.80
C PRO A 619 -9.89 -41.16 7.21
N ALA A 620 -10.01 -42.31 7.88
CA ALA A 620 -9.55 -42.48 9.26
C ALA A 620 -8.08 -42.07 9.47
N ALA A 621 -7.21 -42.38 8.51
CA ALA A 621 -5.80 -41.98 8.54
C ALA A 621 -5.60 -40.46 8.49
N GLN A 622 -6.43 -39.74 7.72
CA GLN A 622 -6.37 -38.27 7.67
C GLN A 622 -6.93 -37.66 8.96
N ARG A 623 -8.01 -38.21 9.53
CA ARG A 623 -8.56 -37.78 10.83
C ARG A 623 -7.56 -37.96 11.97
N ALA A 624 -6.87 -39.10 12.01
CA ALA A 624 -5.80 -39.35 12.98
C ALA A 624 -4.66 -38.32 12.83
N LYS A 625 -4.32 -37.95 11.60
CA LYS A 625 -3.34 -36.89 11.31
C LYS A 625 -3.83 -35.51 11.78
N MET A 626 -5.09 -35.17 11.53
CA MET A 626 -5.67 -33.91 12.03
C MET A 626 -5.68 -33.84 13.56
N GLU A 627 -5.96 -34.94 14.26
CA GLU A 627 -5.89 -34.97 15.72
C GLU A 627 -4.47 -34.67 16.23
N GLN A 628 -3.42 -35.19 15.57
CA GLN A 628 -2.03 -34.85 15.89
C GLN A 628 -1.72 -33.36 15.69
N TYR A 629 -2.41 -32.69 14.78
CA TYR A 629 -2.20 -31.29 14.41
C TYR A 629 -3.13 -30.33 15.15
N ARG A 630 -4.07 -30.86 15.93
CA ARG A 630 -5.12 -30.09 16.60
C ARG A 630 -4.58 -28.99 17.50
N SER A 631 -3.44 -29.22 18.16
CA SER A 631 -2.78 -28.22 19.01
C SER A 631 -2.38 -26.96 18.23
N TRP A 632 -1.98 -27.10 16.96
CA TRP A 632 -1.62 -25.95 16.10
C TRP A 632 -2.79 -24.99 15.95
N PHE A 633 -4.00 -25.54 15.79
CA PHE A 633 -5.23 -24.74 15.65
C PHE A 633 -5.70 -24.19 16.99
N ARG A 634 -5.66 -25.01 18.04
CA ARG A 634 -6.03 -24.59 19.41
C ARG A 634 -5.20 -23.41 19.89
N GLU A 635 -3.90 -23.44 19.63
CA GLU A 635 -2.95 -22.39 19.98
C GLU A 635 -2.91 -21.27 18.93
N ALA A 636 -3.67 -21.40 17.84
CA ALA A 636 -3.63 -20.49 16.68
C ALA A 636 -2.22 -20.24 16.14
N ARG A 637 -1.36 -21.27 16.20
CA ARG A 637 0.06 -21.20 15.90
C ARG A 637 0.38 -22.19 14.80
N ARG A 638 0.79 -21.71 13.61
CA ARG A 638 1.26 -22.64 12.58
C ARG A 638 2.57 -23.30 13.02
N PRO A 639 2.75 -24.59 12.69
CA PRO A 639 4.06 -25.20 12.81
C PRO A 639 5.02 -24.51 11.85
N ALA A 640 6.27 -24.36 12.27
CA ALA A 640 7.31 -23.94 11.36
C ALA A 640 7.86 -25.16 10.58
N PRO A 641 8.29 -24.96 9.32
CA PRO A 641 8.87 -26.00 8.49
C PRO A 641 10.07 -26.72 9.13
#